data_AF-A0A226F5T5-F1
#
_entry.id   AF-A0A226F5T5-F1
#
_cell.length_a   1.000
_cell.length_b   1.000
_cell.length_c   1.000
_cell.angle_alpha   90.00
_cell.angle_beta   90.00
_cell.angle_gamma   90.00
#
_symmetry.space_group_name_H-M   'P 1'
#
loop_
_entity.id
_entity.type
_entity.pdbx_description
1 polymer ?
#
loop_
_entity_poly.entity_id
_entity_poly.type
_entity_poly.pdbx_seq_one_letter_code
_entity_poly.pdbx_strand_id
1 'polypeptide(L)'
;MAGREGKGSPRPYRCWAPCKSTFASAAALGVHQIKCRHNPALRQTNISTPLTRFLRPSVPVPQNLTPPPSPAAGNRVVTACATSTTPITYQILITGLKRKLNDDDDGTGLSDSSNHHLEGRSYCPKNCGKHFSDKRGATRHALYCGMTPEEKKDAVIKKFAGDPEHVCSKCGEVFERTNSKSWHEDICILTAEEVKLKTANQMKRVHPLTHNKNAIGTEDCLDPSFPNYSEIIEKKLQWVELFSEREVASSVYRAFVLGPLFHRGTDYREFILQHPEQTARYSGVKSEDGRFLDINNWHKQLPTLSVLGRGHMEGLEVVFGGDTLFEGPDAGKDARALEALEINFGYYFQQYSETKMRFLNTHRELSNLALNPPTTIKDMIEHAVRGDDIVPLEASLTKVEFSPALVDNDVVSSSIFSPLNISTRPRPITEADIMTEVDTLFGQLMAELRLLSPSSFNVYSVLLFKKADLGGVSRPREILEKLLGSEEQTQLEAYHGKGVEASDGGINRTHYVNPDFDTILKELKSGEKIALQVARTRCTSREDAEEKEAFLQYETGVVNRKKPHGIVRIVPLNIRTEWAAWRRLPDHVKRIAQESGERGILPFSFGSAAEDPLWKDGDFEFPINLRRQLSKSELKVVNTPFQ
;
A
#
# COMPACT_ATOMS: atom_id res chain seq x y z
N MET A 1 -66.24 1.37 -41.37
CA MET A 1 -65.21 2.37 -40.96
C MET A 1 -63.91 1.64 -40.68
N ALA A 2 -62.77 2.26 -41.05
CA ALA A 2 -61.38 1.95 -40.68
C ALA A 2 -60.99 0.50 -40.34
N GLY A 3 -60.25 -0.14 -41.25
CA GLY A 3 -59.46 -1.33 -40.94
C GLY A 3 -58.20 -1.00 -40.13
N ARG A 4 -57.60 -2.03 -39.50
CA ARG A 4 -56.33 -1.89 -38.78
C ARG A 4 -55.17 -1.71 -39.75
N GLU A 5 -54.55 -0.54 -39.76
CA GLU A 5 -53.24 -0.34 -40.40
C GLU A 5 -52.12 -1.02 -39.60
N GLY A 6 -51.05 -1.41 -40.31
CA GLY A 6 -50.05 -2.34 -39.83
C GLY A 6 -49.05 -1.77 -38.83
N LYS A 7 -48.38 -2.67 -38.11
CA LYS A 7 -47.15 -2.37 -37.35
C LYS A 7 -46.14 -1.70 -38.28
N GLY A 8 -45.77 -0.45 -37.98
CA GLY A 8 -44.72 0.25 -38.71
C GLY A 8 -43.42 -0.54 -38.66
N SER A 9 -42.84 -0.84 -39.83
CA SER A 9 -41.53 -1.49 -39.89
C SER A 9 -40.46 -0.57 -39.29
N PRO A 10 -39.46 -1.10 -38.54
CA PRO A 10 -38.36 -0.30 -38.03
C PRO A 10 -37.65 0.41 -39.18
N ARG A 11 -37.48 1.74 -39.08
CA ARG A 11 -36.72 2.49 -40.08
C ARG A 11 -35.27 1.96 -40.07
N PRO A 12 -34.71 1.53 -41.21
CA PRO A 12 -33.37 0.95 -41.22
C PRO A 12 -32.32 2.02 -40.91
N TYR A 13 -31.33 1.63 -40.09
CA TYR A 13 -30.21 2.47 -39.70
C TYR A 13 -29.39 2.84 -40.94
N ARG A 14 -28.97 4.10 -41.08
CA ARG A 14 -28.24 4.58 -42.27
C ARG A 14 -26.85 5.07 -41.89
N CYS A 15 -25.86 4.80 -42.75
CA CYS A 15 -24.54 5.40 -42.62
C CYS A 15 -24.57 6.90 -42.99
N TRP A 16 -23.55 7.65 -42.58
CA TRP A 16 -23.40 9.08 -42.91
C TRP A 16 -23.31 9.30 -44.43
N ALA A 17 -23.95 10.37 -44.93
CA ALA A 17 -23.78 10.79 -46.32
C ALA A 17 -22.29 11.12 -46.59
N PRO A 18 -21.69 10.67 -47.72
CA PRO A 18 -22.33 10.13 -48.92
C PRO A 18 -22.58 8.60 -48.92
N CYS A 19 -22.30 7.89 -47.84
CA CYS A 19 -22.53 6.45 -47.75
C CYS A 19 -24.02 6.12 -47.61
N LYS A 20 -24.69 5.79 -48.72
CA LYS A 20 -26.14 5.49 -48.77
C LYS A 20 -26.54 4.10 -48.24
N SER A 21 -25.62 3.37 -47.60
CA SER A 21 -25.85 2.01 -47.08
C SER A 21 -26.82 2.01 -45.89
N THR A 22 -27.70 1.00 -45.86
CA THR A 22 -28.74 0.83 -44.84
C THR A 22 -28.60 -0.53 -44.14
N PHE A 23 -28.92 -0.57 -42.84
CA PHE A 23 -28.65 -1.73 -41.97
C PHE A 23 -29.88 -2.06 -41.12
N ALA A 24 -30.11 -3.36 -40.90
CA ALA A 24 -31.25 -3.87 -40.12
C ALA A 24 -31.08 -3.70 -38.59
N SER A 25 -29.87 -3.43 -38.10
CA SER A 25 -29.57 -3.22 -36.68
C SER A 25 -28.47 -2.20 -36.45
N ALA A 26 -28.45 -1.59 -35.26
CA ALA A 26 -27.42 -0.66 -34.84
C ALA A 26 -26.02 -1.32 -34.77
N ALA A 27 -25.94 -2.59 -34.35
CA ALA A 27 -24.69 -3.35 -34.32
C ALA A 27 -24.07 -3.51 -35.73
N ALA A 28 -24.89 -3.82 -36.74
CA ALA A 28 -24.43 -3.92 -38.13
C ALA A 28 -23.98 -2.56 -38.69
N LEU A 29 -24.65 -1.46 -38.32
CA LEU A 29 -24.19 -0.10 -38.64
C LEU A 29 -22.83 0.22 -37.99
N GLY A 30 -22.64 -0.10 -36.71
CA GLY A 30 -21.38 0.16 -35.99
C GLY A 30 -20.18 -0.55 -36.62
N VAL A 31 -20.31 -1.85 -36.92
CA VAL A 31 -19.27 -2.62 -37.62
C VAL A 31 -18.95 -2.02 -39.00
N HIS A 32 -19.96 -1.50 -39.70
CA HIS A 32 -19.76 -0.82 -40.98
C HIS A 32 -19.07 0.54 -40.82
N GLN A 33 -19.46 1.39 -39.85
CA GLN A 33 -18.88 2.72 -39.64
C GLN A 33 -17.38 2.68 -39.31
N ILE A 34 -16.94 1.68 -38.53
CA ILE A 34 -15.51 1.42 -38.24
C ILE A 34 -14.71 1.20 -39.54
N LYS A 35 -15.31 0.54 -40.55
CA LYS A 35 -14.65 0.15 -41.81
C LYS A 35 -15.03 1.03 -43.01
N CYS A 36 -15.88 2.04 -42.82
CA CYS A 36 -16.41 2.83 -43.92
C CYS A 36 -15.35 3.78 -44.47
N ARG A 37 -15.09 3.73 -45.79
CA ARG A 37 -14.12 4.63 -46.48
C ARG A 37 -14.49 6.13 -46.41
N HIS A 38 -15.68 6.47 -45.91
CA HIS A 38 -16.14 7.83 -45.67
C HIS A 38 -15.98 8.28 -44.20
N ASN A 39 -15.43 7.42 -43.33
CA ASN A 39 -15.12 7.78 -41.94
C ASN A 39 -14.00 8.85 -41.91
N PRO A 40 -14.23 10.05 -41.34
CA PRO A 40 -13.23 11.12 -41.28
C PRO A 40 -11.94 10.72 -40.56
N ALA A 41 -12.02 9.85 -39.54
CA ALA A 41 -10.86 9.41 -38.75
C ALA A 41 -9.83 8.64 -39.61
N LEU A 42 -10.28 7.93 -40.66
CA LEU A 42 -9.40 7.19 -41.57
C LEU A 42 -8.75 8.07 -42.66
N ARG A 43 -9.10 9.36 -42.75
CA ARG A 43 -8.48 10.28 -43.72
C ARG A 43 -7.22 10.98 -43.20
N GLN A 44 -6.97 11.00 -41.89
CA GLN A 44 -5.78 11.68 -41.33
C GLN A 44 -4.49 10.84 -41.41
N THR A 45 -4.57 9.54 -41.70
CA THR A 45 -3.41 8.62 -41.69
C THR A 45 -2.77 8.37 -43.07
N ASN A 46 -3.20 9.08 -44.12
CA ASN A 46 -2.66 8.91 -45.47
C ASN A 46 -2.13 10.23 -46.07
N ILE A 47 -0.93 10.63 -45.64
CA ILE A 47 -0.03 11.47 -46.44
C ILE A 47 1.18 10.59 -46.83
N SER A 48 1.25 10.25 -48.11
CA SER A 48 2.25 9.34 -48.68
C SER A 48 3.59 10.05 -48.96
N THR A 49 4.72 9.31 -48.88
CA THR A 49 5.87 9.27 -49.84
C THR A 49 7.05 8.45 -49.21
N PRO A 50 8.06 7.97 -49.98
CA PRO A 50 7.93 6.74 -50.78
C PRO A 50 9.06 5.70 -50.53
N LEU A 51 8.96 4.51 -51.16
CA LEU A 51 10.01 3.48 -51.14
C LEU A 51 11.25 3.85 -51.96
N THR A 52 12.44 3.49 -51.46
CA THR A 52 13.61 3.16 -52.29
C THR A 52 14.38 1.94 -51.76
N ARG A 53 15.01 1.18 -52.66
CA ARG A 53 15.59 -0.15 -52.41
C ARG A 53 17.03 -0.13 -51.87
N PHE A 54 17.37 -1.22 -51.17
CA PHE A 54 18.67 -1.90 -51.07
C PHE A 54 19.91 -1.28 -51.74
N LEU A 55 21.03 -1.23 -51.00
CA LEU A 55 22.29 -1.90 -51.36
C LEU A 55 23.24 -2.02 -50.14
N ARG A 56 23.93 -3.17 -50.01
CA ARG A 56 25.14 -3.39 -49.18
C ARG A 56 26.38 -3.04 -50.05
N PRO A 57 27.52 -2.57 -49.50
CA PRO A 57 28.54 -3.54 -49.00
C PRO A 57 29.51 -3.07 -47.86
N SER A 58 30.10 -4.08 -47.20
CA SER A 58 31.49 -4.21 -46.68
C SER A 58 32.28 -3.06 -45.99
N VAL A 59 32.55 -3.24 -44.67
CA VAL A 59 33.89 -3.43 -44.00
C VAL A 59 35.11 -2.70 -44.62
N PRO A 60 35.90 -1.87 -43.87
CA PRO A 60 36.84 -2.42 -42.87
C PRO A 60 37.19 -1.62 -41.60
N VAL A 61 37.88 -2.32 -40.70
CA VAL A 61 38.49 -1.91 -39.42
C VAL A 61 39.84 -1.19 -39.65
N PRO A 62 40.24 -0.24 -38.78
CA PRO A 62 41.59 -0.29 -38.19
C PRO A 62 41.62 -0.19 -36.65
N GLN A 63 42.77 -0.47 -36.06
CA GLN A 63 42.99 -0.75 -34.63
C GLN A 63 43.57 0.45 -33.84
N ASN A 64 43.44 0.34 -32.50
CA ASN A 64 44.29 0.91 -31.44
C ASN A 64 44.43 2.44 -31.29
N LEU A 65 44.17 2.92 -30.06
CA LEU A 65 45.21 3.56 -29.22
C LEU A 65 44.79 3.58 -27.72
N THR A 66 45.82 3.50 -26.89
CA THR A 66 45.98 3.36 -25.42
C THR A 66 45.06 4.20 -24.50
N PRO A 67 44.68 3.71 -23.29
CA PRO A 67 43.93 4.50 -22.30
C PRO A 67 44.83 5.39 -21.40
N PRO A 68 44.34 6.56 -20.93
CA PRO A 68 44.91 7.32 -19.83
C PRO A 68 44.32 6.92 -18.45
N PRO A 69 44.95 7.29 -17.32
CA PRO A 69 44.85 6.54 -16.06
C PRO A 69 43.78 7.03 -15.07
N SER A 70 43.43 6.16 -14.12
CA SER A 70 42.71 6.51 -12.89
C SER A 70 43.54 7.47 -12.00
N PRO A 71 42.93 8.51 -11.42
CA PRO A 71 43.46 9.17 -10.23
C PRO A 71 42.93 8.51 -8.95
N ALA A 72 43.80 8.38 -7.95
CA ALA A 72 43.48 7.80 -6.64
C ALA A 72 42.78 8.81 -5.70
N ALA A 73 42.44 8.33 -4.50
CA ALA A 73 41.75 9.05 -3.44
C ALA A 73 42.35 10.43 -3.08
N GLY A 74 41.48 11.35 -2.68
CA GLY A 74 41.87 12.65 -2.11
C GLY A 74 40.73 13.32 -1.35
N ASN A 75 40.82 13.33 -0.02
CA ASN A 75 39.92 14.08 0.86
C ASN A 75 39.92 15.58 0.54
N ARG A 76 38.76 16.25 0.54
CA ARG A 76 38.70 17.72 0.74
C ARG A 76 37.33 18.24 1.25
N VAL A 77 37.32 18.62 2.52
CA VAL A 77 36.64 19.84 3.03
C VAL A 77 37.51 21.04 2.60
N VAL A 78 37.06 22.29 2.38
CA VAL A 78 35.86 23.06 2.76
C VAL A 78 35.47 23.91 1.52
N THR A 79 34.25 24.46 1.32
CA THR A 79 33.79 25.76 1.88
C THR A 79 32.44 26.17 1.25
N ALA A 80 31.60 26.88 2.01
CA ALA A 80 30.37 27.50 1.50
C ALA A 80 30.62 28.62 0.49
N CYS A 81 29.68 28.84 -0.43
CA CYS A 81 29.55 30.09 -1.16
C CYS A 81 28.09 30.56 -1.04
N ALA A 82 27.87 31.67 -0.32
CA ALA A 82 26.56 32.24 -0.10
C ALA A 82 26.32 33.41 -1.05
N THR A 83 25.29 33.32 -1.90
CA THR A 83 24.70 34.47 -2.60
C THR A 83 23.19 34.33 -2.73
N SER A 84 22.49 34.75 -1.68
CA SER A 84 21.24 35.53 -1.74
C SER A 84 20.22 35.17 -2.85
N THR A 85 19.30 34.26 -2.53
CA THR A 85 17.86 34.51 -2.74
C THR A 85 17.09 34.23 -1.45
N THR A 86 16.10 35.08 -1.17
CA THR A 86 15.43 35.21 0.14
C THR A 86 14.72 33.94 0.61
N PRO A 87 14.88 33.49 1.88
CA PRO A 87 14.00 32.50 2.46
C PRO A 87 12.63 33.12 2.76
N ILE A 88 11.56 32.50 2.26
CA ILE A 88 10.19 32.85 2.66
C ILE A 88 9.97 32.29 4.07
N THR A 89 10.12 33.17 5.08
CA THR A 89 9.81 32.84 6.46
C THR A 89 8.31 32.70 6.64
N TYR A 90 7.82 31.47 6.84
CA TYR A 90 6.46 31.23 7.33
C TYR A 90 6.35 31.66 8.81
N GLN A 91 6.20 32.97 9.04
CA GLN A 91 5.65 33.44 10.31
C GLN A 91 4.20 32.96 10.42
N ILE A 92 3.94 32.01 11.31
CA ILE A 92 2.59 31.72 11.75
C ILE A 92 2.10 32.93 12.55
N LEU A 93 1.27 33.74 11.90
CA LEU A 93 0.55 34.86 12.48
C LEU A 93 -0.42 34.33 13.56
N ILE A 94 0.05 34.28 14.81
CA ILE A 94 -0.82 34.14 15.98
C ILE A 94 -1.57 35.47 16.13
N THR A 95 -2.72 35.59 15.47
CA THR A 95 -3.64 36.72 15.66
C THR A 95 -4.27 36.61 17.06
N GLY A 96 -3.70 37.37 17.99
CA GLY A 96 -4.14 37.43 19.38
C GLY A 96 -5.58 37.93 19.51
N LEU A 97 -6.51 37.01 19.69
CA LEU A 97 -7.92 37.32 19.95
C LEU A 97 -8.08 37.69 21.43
N LYS A 98 -7.82 38.97 21.74
CA LYS A 98 -8.09 39.59 23.04
C LYS A 98 -9.51 39.24 23.48
N ARG A 99 -9.66 38.49 24.57
CA ARG A 99 -10.89 38.50 25.38
C ARG A 99 -10.62 39.29 26.64
N LYS A 100 -11.54 40.22 26.94
CA LYS A 100 -11.49 41.04 28.13
C LYS A 100 -11.52 40.14 29.37
N LEU A 101 -10.61 40.40 30.29
CA LEU A 101 -10.86 40.20 31.71
C LEU A 101 -11.96 41.19 32.10
N ASN A 102 -12.94 40.72 32.85
CA ASN A 102 -13.72 41.52 33.78
C ASN A 102 -13.48 40.89 35.16
N ASP A 103 -13.33 41.73 36.16
CA ASP A 103 -12.90 41.37 37.52
C ASP A 103 -14.09 40.96 38.43
N ASP A 104 -13.77 40.78 39.72
CA ASP A 104 -14.62 40.59 40.90
C ASP A 104 -15.25 39.17 41.02
N ASP A 105 -15.04 38.40 42.11
CA ASP A 105 -15.08 38.80 43.53
C ASP A 105 -14.21 37.88 44.45
N ASP A 106 -14.04 38.29 45.71
CA ASP A 106 -13.06 37.82 46.71
C ASP A 106 -13.26 36.39 47.29
N GLY A 107 -12.16 35.79 47.80
CA GLY A 107 -12.21 34.52 48.55
C GLY A 107 -10.86 34.03 49.07
N THR A 108 -10.40 34.54 50.21
CA THR A 108 -9.12 34.18 50.85
C THR A 108 -9.04 32.72 51.31
N GLY A 109 -7.88 32.07 51.12
CA GLY A 109 -7.66 30.69 51.59
C GLY A 109 -6.23 30.18 51.41
N LEU A 110 -5.33 30.51 52.35
CA LEU A 110 -4.00 29.90 52.46
C LEU A 110 -4.11 28.48 53.03
N SER A 111 -3.69 27.44 52.29
CA SER A 111 -3.04 26.25 52.86
C SER A 111 -2.37 25.34 51.81
N ASP A 112 -1.09 25.08 52.07
CA ASP A 112 -0.35 23.85 51.81
C ASP A 112 -0.30 23.21 50.41
N SER A 113 0.77 23.59 49.71
CA SER A 113 1.37 22.91 48.57
C SER A 113 1.78 21.46 48.86
N SER A 114 1.09 20.47 48.29
CA SER A 114 1.66 19.14 47.97
C SER A 114 0.75 18.26 47.09
N ASN A 115 0.47 18.63 45.83
CA ASN A 115 -0.13 17.69 44.84
C ASN A 115 0.00 18.05 43.33
N HIS A 116 0.90 18.96 42.94
CA HIS A 116 1.07 19.37 41.53
C HIS A 116 1.97 18.41 40.73
N HIS A 117 1.47 17.21 40.36
CA HIS A 117 2.03 16.43 39.24
C HIS A 117 1.06 15.48 38.50
N LEU A 118 -0.24 15.48 38.83
CA LEU A 118 -1.28 14.81 38.02
C LEU A 118 -1.94 15.73 36.98
N GLU A 119 -1.50 16.99 36.88
CA GLU A 119 -2.09 18.02 36.02
C GLU A 119 -1.77 17.83 34.54
N GLY A 120 -2.60 17.02 33.89
CA GLY A 120 -2.59 16.83 32.43
C GLY A 120 -3.50 15.69 31.97
N ARG A 121 -3.60 14.63 32.78
CA ARG A 121 -4.44 13.46 32.45
C ARG A 121 -5.87 13.69 32.92
N SER A 122 -6.82 13.65 31.99
CA SER A 122 -8.25 13.82 32.26
C SER A 122 -8.99 12.50 32.10
N TYR A 123 -9.61 12.01 33.17
CA TYR A 123 -10.40 10.78 33.16
C TYR A 123 -11.78 10.99 32.54
N CYS A 124 -12.34 9.95 31.93
CA CYS A 124 -13.75 9.97 31.53
C CYS A 124 -14.65 10.23 32.75
N PRO A 125 -15.50 11.27 32.75
CA PRO A 125 -16.48 11.54 33.82
C PRO A 125 -17.46 10.40 34.14
N LYS A 126 -17.61 9.40 33.25
CA LYS A 126 -18.40 8.18 33.47
C LYS A 126 -17.58 6.99 34.01
N ASN A 127 -16.32 7.20 34.42
CA ASN A 127 -15.43 6.21 35.05
C ASN A 127 -15.22 4.89 34.27
N CYS A 128 -15.33 4.89 32.94
CA CYS A 128 -15.10 3.72 32.08
C CYS A 128 -13.62 3.30 31.90
N GLY A 129 -12.72 3.72 32.80
CA GLY A 129 -11.27 3.47 32.71
C GLY A 129 -10.51 4.26 31.64
N LYS A 130 -11.18 4.91 30.67
CA LYS A 130 -10.50 5.68 29.61
C LYS A 130 -10.01 7.03 30.10
N HIS A 131 -8.76 7.34 29.76
CA HIS A 131 -8.04 8.58 30.08
C HIS A 131 -7.75 9.37 28.79
N PHE A 132 -7.53 10.67 28.91
CA PHE A 132 -7.36 11.60 27.79
C PHE A 132 -6.28 12.62 28.11
N SER A 133 -5.59 13.08 27.06
CA SER A 133 -4.57 14.14 27.10
C SER A 133 -5.09 15.51 27.52
N ASP A 134 -6.42 15.72 27.50
CA ASP A 134 -7.05 16.97 27.88
C ASP A 134 -8.52 16.76 28.32
N LYS A 135 -9.06 17.75 29.06
CA LYS A 135 -10.43 17.72 29.59
C LYS A 135 -11.50 17.71 28.49
N ARG A 136 -11.24 18.27 27.31
CA ARG A 136 -12.21 18.29 26.19
C ARG A 136 -12.34 16.91 25.56
N GLY A 137 -11.24 16.17 25.43
CA GLY A 137 -11.21 14.77 25.02
C GLY A 137 -12.04 13.89 25.95
N ALA A 138 -11.82 14.03 27.27
CA ALA A 138 -12.55 13.32 28.31
C ALA A 138 -14.06 13.63 28.29
N THR A 139 -14.45 14.91 28.28
CA THR A 139 -15.86 15.32 28.24
C THR A 139 -16.54 14.84 26.96
N ARG A 140 -15.89 14.95 25.80
CA ARG A 140 -16.44 14.46 24.52
C ARG A 140 -16.62 12.95 24.52
N HIS A 141 -15.67 12.20 25.09
CA HIS A 141 -15.84 10.76 25.24
C HIS A 141 -17.01 10.43 26.17
N ALA A 142 -17.18 11.16 27.27
CA ALA A 142 -18.28 10.97 28.22
C ALA A 142 -19.67 10.92 27.55
N LEU A 143 -19.89 11.78 26.54
CA LEU A 143 -21.16 11.86 25.80
C LEU A 143 -21.59 10.51 25.22
N TYR A 144 -20.66 9.77 24.60
CA TYR A 144 -20.92 8.49 23.91
C TYR A 144 -20.32 7.29 24.64
N CYS A 145 -19.76 7.50 25.83
CA CYS A 145 -19.23 6.44 26.67
C CYS A 145 -20.38 5.53 27.12
N GLY A 146 -20.24 4.24 26.80
CA GLY A 146 -21.27 3.19 27.00
C GLY A 146 -22.12 2.89 25.77
N MET A 147 -22.04 3.67 24.68
CA MET A 147 -22.86 3.47 23.47
C MET A 147 -22.20 2.55 22.45
N THR A 148 -23.02 1.84 21.67
CA THR A 148 -22.56 1.13 20.45
C THR A 148 -22.19 2.13 19.33
N PRO A 149 -21.49 1.70 18.26
CA PRO A 149 -21.23 2.54 17.10
C PRO A 149 -22.51 3.09 16.42
N GLU A 150 -23.58 2.30 16.41
CA GLU A 150 -24.88 2.62 15.84
C GLU A 150 -25.61 3.66 16.70
N GLU A 151 -25.73 3.42 18.00
CA GLU A 151 -26.31 4.38 18.96
C GLU A 151 -25.57 5.72 18.94
N LYS A 152 -24.24 5.69 18.84
CA LYS A 152 -23.42 6.89 18.68
C LYS A 152 -23.77 7.63 17.37
N LYS A 153 -23.92 6.90 16.26
CA LYS A 153 -24.27 7.49 14.96
C LYS A 153 -25.63 8.18 15.02
N ASP A 154 -26.63 7.54 15.61
CA ASP A 154 -27.97 8.10 15.78
C ASP A 154 -27.98 9.30 16.72
N ALA A 155 -27.19 9.28 17.80
CA ALA A 155 -27.02 10.42 18.71
C ALA A 155 -26.37 11.63 18.01
N VAL A 156 -25.40 11.39 17.11
CA VAL A 156 -24.78 12.44 16.28
C VAL A 156 -25.79 13.00 15.28
N ILE A 157 -26.52 12.14 14.55
CA ILE A 157 -27.56 12.56 13.60
C ILE A 157 -28.62 13.41 14.32
N LYS A 158 -29.19 12.90 15.43
CA LYS A 158 -30.23 13.60 16.20
C LYS A 158 -29.80 14.97 16.72
N LYS A 159 -28.51 15.15 17.02
CA LYS A 159 -27.97 16.41 17.54
C LYS A 159 -27.59 17.42 16.45
N PHE A 160 -27.10 16.95 15.30
CA PHE A 160 -26.43 17.80 14.31
C PHE A 160 -27.08 17.81 12.91
N ALA A 161 -28.09 16.99 12.63
CA ALA A 161 -28.72 16.93 11.30
C ALA A 161 -29.45 18.24 10.89
N GLY A 162 -29.79 19.10 11.86
CA GLY A 162 -30.35 20.43 11.59
C GLY A 162 -29.31 21.52 11.35
N ASP A 163 -28.01 21.21 11.46
CA ASP A 163 -26.91 22.17 11.37
C ASP A 163 -26.09 21.97 10.06
N PRO A 164 -26.19 22.90 9.09
CA PRO A 164 -25.42 22.83 7.85
C PRO A 164 -23.90 22.79 8.04
N GLU A 165 -23.33 23.27 9.15
CA GLU A 165 -21.90 23.16 9.43
C GLU A 165 -21.44 21.72 9.71
N HIS A 166 -22.39 20.85 10.09
CA HIS A 166 -22.15 19.46 10.47
C HIS A 166 -22.67 18.45 9.44
N VAL A 167 -23.56 18.84 8.53
CA VAL A 167 -24.10 18.01 7.45
C VAL A 167 -23.27 18.17 6.18
N CYS A 168 -22.85 17.07 5.54
CA CYS A 168 -22.25 17.10 4.21
C CYS A 168 -23.28 17.54 3.16
N SER A 169 -22.96 18.61 2.44
CA SER A 169 -23.80 19.20 1.38
C SER A 169 -24.10 18.26 0.20
N LYS A 170 -23.29 17.21 0.00
CA LYS A 170 -23.38 16.31 -1.17
C LYS A 170 -24.12 15.00 -0.90
N CYS A 171 -23.95 14.41 0.29
CA CYS A 171 -24.49 13.08 0.62
C CYS A 171 -25.44 13.07 1.84
N GLY A 172 -25.55 14.19 2.56
CA GLY A 172 -26.36 14.28 3.78
C GLY A 172 -25.77 13.58 5.02
N GLU A 173 -24.55 13.04 4.95
CA GLU A 173 -23.90 12.43 6.12
C GLU A 173 -23.61 13.48 7.20
N VAL A 174 -23.85 13.13 8.46
CA VAL A 174 -23.80 14.05 9.61
C VAL A 174 -22.58 13.77 10.48
N PHE A 175 -21.76 14.79 10.73
CA PHE A 175 -20.49 14.68 11.43
C PHE A 175 -20.53 15.35 12.79
N GLU A 176 -19.90 14.75 13.80
CA GLU A 176 -19.72 15.37 15.12
C GLU A 176 -18.81 16.62 15.07
N ARG A 177 -17.97 16.74 14.04
CA ARG A 177 -17.01 17.84 13.89
C ARG A 177 -17.09 18.43 12.49
N THR A 178 -17.13 19.76 12.41
CA THR A 178 -17.05 20.53 11.17
C THR A 178 -15.78 20.23 10.36
N ASN A 179 -14.64 20.00 11.03
CA ASN A 179 -13.43 19.56 10.33
C ASN A 179 -13.55 18.14 9.76
N SER A 180 -14.20 17.20 10.46
CA SER A 180 -14.49 15.87 9.90
C SER A 180 -15.44 15.93 8.71
N LYS A 181 -16.44 16.83 8.74
CA LYS A 181 -17.27 17.15 7.56
C LYS A 181 -16.42 17.69 6.41
N SER A 182 -15.57 18.69 6.64
CA SER A 182 -14.72 19.29 5.60
C SER A 182 -13.77 18.26 4.96
N TRP A 183 -13.09 17.43 5.78
CA TRP A 183 -12.28 16.32 5.30
C TRP A 183 -13.11 15.28 4.53
N HIS A 184 -14.37 15.05 4.93
CA HIS A 184 -15.29 14.19 4.19
C HIS A 184 -15.72 14.83 2.86
N GLU A 185 -16.04 16.12 2.80
CA GLU A 185 -16.47 16.81 1.57
C GLU A 185 -15.39 16.84 0.49
N ASP A 186 -14.11 16.91 0.87
CA ASP A 186 -12.96 16.72 -0.04
C ASP A 186 -12.97 15.31 -0.71
N ILE A 187 -13.56 14.32 -0.04
CA ILE A 187 -13.63 12.89 -0.41
C ILE A 187 -15.07 12.38 -0.59
N CYS A 188 -16.02 13.28 -0.84
CA CYS A 188 -17.42 12.94 -1.00
C CYS A 188 -17.85 13.19 -2.45
N ILE A 189 -18.64 12.23 -2.97
CA ILE A 189 -19.22 12.14 -4.33
C ILE A 189 -18.67 13.19 -5.29
N LEU A 190 -17.68 12.79 -6.08
CA LEU A 190 -17.06 13.63 -7.09
C LEU A 190 -17.52 13.17 -8.46
N THR A 191 -18.31 14.02 -9.12
CA THR A 191 -18.61 13.90 -10.55
C THR A 191 -17.34 14.13 -11.39
N ALA A 192 -17.35 13.71 -12.66
CA ALA A 192 -16.22 13.91 -13.56
C ALA A 192 -15.82 15.40 -13.73
N GLU A 193 -16.78 16.33 -13.63
CA GLU A 193 -16.52 17.77 -13.68
C GLU A 193 -15.94 18.31 -12.36
N GLU A 194 -16.37 17.81 -11.20
CA GLU A 194 -15.76 18.19 -9.90
C GLU A 194 -14.30 17.73 -9.76
N VAL A 195 -13.91 16.65 -10.44
CA VAL A 195 -12.50 16.26 -10.54
C VAL A 195 -11.65 17.32 -11.26
N LYS A 196 -12.22 18.06 -12.22
CA LYS A 196 -11.53 19.17 -12.88
C LYS A 196 -11.27 20.35 -11.95
N LEU A 197 -12.18 20.60 -11.02
CA LEU A 197 -12.08 21.67 -10.03
C LEU A 197 -11.13 21.37 -8.87
N LYS A 198 -10.59 20.14 -8.76
CA LYS A 198 -9.62 19.82 -7.70
C LYS A 198 -8.29 20.56 -7.88
N THR A 199 -7.86 21.20 -6.79
CA THR A 199 -6.51 21.73 -6.63
C THR A 199 -5.49 20.59 -6.49
N ALA A 200 -4.22 20.86 -6.83
CA ALA A 200 -3.14 19.88 -6.66
C ALA A 200 -3.01 19.38 -5.20
N ASN A 201 -3.20 20.25 -4.21
CA ASN A 201 -3.18 19.88 -2.78
C ASN A 201 -4.31 18.92 -2.40
N GLN A 202 -5.50 19.06 -2.98
CA GLN A 202 -6.58 18.08 -2.79
C GLN A 202 -6.26 16.77 -3.50
N MET A 203 -5.69 16.81 -4.71
CA MET A 203 -5.28 15.61 -5.44
C MET A 203 -4.26 14.79 -4.64
N LYS A 204 -3.24 15.43 -4.06
CA LYS A 204 -2.23 14.77 -3.20
C LYS A 204 -2.81 14.10 -1.95
N ARG A 205 -3.95 14.58 -1.42
CA ARG A 205 -4.54 14.09 -0.15
C ARG A 205 -5.61 13.03 -0.35
N VAL A 206 -6.33 13.04 -1.47
CA VAL A 206 -7.50 12.19 -1.68
C VAL A 206 -7.15 11.02 -2.59
N HIS A 207 -7.33 9.80 -2.09
CA HIS A 207 -6.97 8.57 -2.80
C HIS A 207 -7.85 8.33 -4.04
N PRO A 208 -7.29 8.26 -5.26
CA PRO A 208 -8.05 8.29 -6.51
C PRO A 208 -9.04 7.12 -6.64
N LEU A 209 -8.73 5.93 -6.09
CA LEU A 209 -9.64 4.78 -6.14
C LEU A 209 -10.76 4.81 -5.08
N THR A 210 -10.55 5.43 -3.91
CA THR A 210 -11.44 5.28 -2.73
C THR A 210 -12.17 6.56 -2.31
N HIS A 211 -12.03 7.64 -3.08
CA HIS A 211 -12.62 8.98 -2.85
C HIS A 211 -14.15 9.08 -2.84
N ASN A 212 -14.87 7.95 -2.86
CA ASN A 212 -16.31 7.88 -2.61
C ASN A 212 -16.70 6.40 -2.51
N LYS A 213 -16.88 5.87 -1.30
CA LYS A 213 -17.27 4.46 -1.11
C LYS A 213 -18.71 4.16 -1.54
N ASN A 214 -19.56 5.18 -1.66
CA ASN A 214 -20.96 5.03 -2.02
C ASN A 214 -21.18 5.02 -3.55
N ALA A 215 -20.16 5.38 -4.35
CA ALA A 215 -20.23 5.33 -5.83
C ALA A 215 -19.91 3.94 -6.42
N ILE A 216 -19.54 2.95 -5.62
CA ILE A 216 -19.01 1.68 -6.13
C ILE A 216 -20.11 0.92 -6.89
N GLY A 217 -19.92 0.74 -8.20
CA GLY A 217 -20.89 0.13 -9.11
C GLY A 217 -21.96 1.09 -9.65
N THR A 218 -21.86 2.40 -9.42
CA THR A 218 -22.93 3.37 -9.73
C THR A 218 -22.51 4.52 -10.65
N GLU A 219 -21.23 4.72 -10.94
CA GLU A 219 -20.80 5.76 -11.88
C GLU A 219 -21.11 5.36 -13.33
N ASP A 220 -21.55 6.30 -14.16
CA ASP A 220 -21.63 6.07 -15.60
C ASP A 220 -20.23 5.90 -16.21
N CYS A 221 -20.14 5.05 -17.24
CA CYS A 221 -18.95 4.93 -18.06
C CYS A 221 -18.77 6.16 -18.94
N LEU A 222 -17.51 6.53 -19.20
CA LEU A 222 -17.16 7.68 -20.00
C LEU A 222 -17.12 7.30 -21.48
N ASP A 223 -17.99 7.91 -22.30
CA ASP A 223 -18.04 7.69 -23.73
C ASP A 223 -16.87 8.42 -24.44
N PRO A 224 -16.02 7.74 -25.22
CA PRO A 224 -14.94 8.37 -26.00
C PRO A 224 -15.39 9.41 -27.02
N SER A 225 -16.68 9.47 -27.36
CA SER A 225 -17.25 10.49 -28.24
C SER A 225 -17.61 11.81 -27.53
N PHE A 226 -17.53 11.87 -26.19
CA PHE A 226 -17.77 13.12 -25.47
C PHE A 226 -16.68 14.18 -25.77
N PRO A 227 -17.04 15.45 -26.04
CA PRO A 227 -16.07 16.48 -26.44
C PRO A 227 -14.93 16.74 -25.46
N ASN A 228 -15.10 16.37 -24.19
CA ASN A 228 -14.14 16.58 -23.11
C ASN A 228 -13.53 15.27 -22.57
N TYR A 229 -13.67 14.14 -23.29
CA TYR A 229 -13.12 12.84 -22.90
C TYR A 229 -11.63 12.92 -22.53
N SER A 230 -10.79 13.41 -23.46
CA SER A 230 -9.34 13.49 -23.26
C SER A 230 -8.95 14.37 -22.08
N GLU A 231 -9.64 15.51 -21.89
CA GLU A 231 -9.44 16.42 -20.75
C GLU A 231 -9.74 15.71 -19.40
N ILE A 232 -10.84 14.96 -19.33
CA ILE A 232 -11.21 14.19 -18.13
C ILE A 232 -10.17 13.12 -17.83
N ILE A 233 -9.71 12.38 -18.85
CA ILE A 233 -8.68 11.34 -18.71
C ILE A 233 -7.36 11.95 -18.22
N GLU A 234 -6.90 13.03 -18.84
CA GLU A 234 -5.66 13.72 -18.47
C GLU A 234 -5.73 14.30 -17.06
N LYS A 235 -6.89 14.84 -16.66
CA LYS A 235 -7.09 15.37 -15.32
C LYS A 235 -7.15 14.29 -14.24
N LYS A 236 -7.69 13.10 -14.58
CA LYS A 236 -7.64 11.92 -13.70
C LYS A 236 -6.24 11.35 -13.61
N LEU A 237 -5.50 11.22 -14.71
CA LEU A 237 -4.08 10.85 -14.69
C LEU A 237 -3.25 11.83 -13.83
N GLN A 238 -3.43 13.15 -14.01
CA GLN A 238 -2.78 14.17 -13.16
C GLN A 238 -3.08 13.96 -11.66
N TRP A 239 -4.31 13.60 -11.30
CA TRP A 239 -4.64 13.29 -9.91
C TRP A 239 -3.88 12.05 -9.42
N VAL A 240 -3.83 10.97 -10.21
CA VAL A 240 -3.11 9.76 -9.85
C VAL A 240 -1.61 10.02 -9.69
N GLU A 241 -0.99 10.72 -10.65
CA GLU A 241 0.42 11.08 -10.56
C GLU A 241 0.69 11.90 -9.30
N LEU A 242 -0.04 13.00 -9.07
CA LEU A 242 0.11 13.83 -7.86
C LEU A 242 -0.12 13.03 -6.57
N PHE A 243 -1.08 12.09 -6.55
CA PHE A 243 -1.31 11.23 -5.38
C PHE A 243 -0.17 10.22 -5.18
N SER A 244 0.40 9.69 -6.26
CA SER A 244 1.54 8.77 -6.23
C SER A 244 2.88 9.45 -5.93
N GLU A 245 3.00 10.74 -6.27
CA GLU A 245 4.09 11.65 -5.91
C GLU A 245 4.02 12.14 -4.48
N ARG A 246 2.91 11.91 -3.76
CA ARG A 246 2.86 12.22 -2.33
C ARG A 246 4.00 11.46 -1.66
N GLU A 247 4.91 12.22 -1.06
CA GLU A 247 5.93 11.69 -0.16
C GLU A 247 5.22 10.92 0.96
N VAL A 248 5.23 9.59 0.84
CA VAL A 248 4.90 8.67 1.92
C VAL A 248 6.22 8.37 2.58
N ALA A 249 6.71 9.37 3.32
CA ALA A 249 7.90 9.19 4.12
C ALA A 249 7.68 7.97 5.04
N SER A 250 8.72 7.16 5.18
CA SER A 250 8.70 5.92 5.94
C SER A 250 9.94 5.91 6.79
N SER A 251 9.84 5.45 8.04
CA SER A 251 10.99 5.41 8.92
C SER A 251 11.17 4.06 9.59
N VAL A 252 12.43 3.70 9.78
CA VAL A 252 12.83 2.59 10.66
C VAL A 252 13.04 3.18 12.04
N TYR A 253 12.10 2.94 12.95
CA TYR A 253 12.26 3.30 14.35
C TYR A 253 12.98 2.21 15.12
N ARG A 254 13.71 2.65 16.14
CA ARG A 254 14.35 1.79 17.14
C ARG A 254 13.65 2.00 18.47
N ALA A 255 13.51 0.95 19.24
CA ALA A 255 12.96 0.98 20.58
C ALA A 255 13.71 0.01 21.48
N PHE A 256 13.75 0.29 22.77
CA PHE A 256 14.39 -0.55 23.77
C PHE A 256 13.40 -0.89 24.87
N VAL A 257 13.41 -2.15 25.30
CA VAL A 257 12.77 -2.60 26.55
C VAL A 257 13.88 -2.68 27.60
N LEU A 258 13.68 -1.99 28.71
CA LEU A 258 14.63 -1.94 29.83
C LEU A 258 14.22 -2.95 30.90
N GLY A 259 15.17 -3.76 31.33
CA GLY A 259 14.98 -4.89 32.24
C GLY A 259 14.68 -4.47 33.69
N PRO A 260 14.38 -5.43 34.58
CA PRO A 260 13.91 -5.16 35.94
C PRO A 260 14.85 -4.32 36.83
N LEU A 261 16.14 -4.21 36.49
CA LEU A 261 17.09 -3.35 37.19
C LEU A 261 16.98 -1.86 36.81
N PHE A 262 16.18 -1.51 35.80
CA PHE A 262 15.93 -0.10 35.47
C PHE A 262 15.07 0.58 36.54
N HIS A 263 15.45 1.81 36.93
CA HIS A 263 14.76 2.58 37.97
C HIS A 263 14.38 3.97 37.46
N ARG A 264 13.21 4.46 37.87
CA ARG A 264 12.74 5.80 37.48
C ARG A 264 13.68 6.87 38.04
N GLY A 265 14.20 7.72 37.17
CA GLY A 265 15.17 8.76 37.49
C GLY A 265 16.59 8.45 37.00
N THR A 266 16.89 7.19 36.63
CA THR A 266 18.10 6.85 35.86
C THR A 266 17.96 7.39 34.43
N ASP A 267 19.05 7.95 33.88
CA ASP A 267 19.08 8.32 32.46
C ASP A 267 19.01 7.07 31.57
N TYR A 268 18.15 7.09 30.56
CA TYR A 268 17.93 5.94 29.69
C TYR A 268 19.19 5.58 28.89
N ARG A 269 19.97 6.58 28.46
CA ARG A 269 21.13 6.37 27.58
C ARG A 269 22.29 5.83 28.39
N GLU A 270 22.51 6.37 29.59
CA GLU A 270 23.46 5.85 30.56
C GLU A 270 23.15 4.38 30.93
N PHE A 271 21.89 4.07 31.26
CA PHE A 271 21.48 2.71 31.60
C PHE A 271 21.73 1.71 30.46
N ILE A 272 21.36 2.05 29.22
CA ILE A 272 21.57 1.17 28.06
C ILE A 272 23.06 0.86 27.84
N LEU A 273 23.94 1.85 28.06
CA LEU A 273 25.39 1.69 27.89
C LEU A 273 26.05 0.94 29.05
N GLN A 274 25.57 1.11 30.28
CA GLN A 274 26.12 0.44 31.48
C GLN A 274 25.56 -0.97 31.68
N HIS A 275 24.31 -1.21 31.25
CA HIS A 275 23.56 -2.46 31.44
C HIS A 275 23.02 -3.01 30.11
N PRO A 276 23.89 -3.37 29.15
CA PRO A 276 23.44 -4.03 27.92
C PRO A 276 22.69 -5.33 28.23
N GLU A 277 23.03 -6.08 29.29
CA GLU A 277 22.30 -7.28 29.72
C GLU A 277 20.88 -7.05 30.23
N GLN A 278 20.54 -5.81 30.57
CA GLN A 278 19.20 -5.38 30.93
C GLN A 278 18.54 -4.61 29.78
N THR A 279 19.07 -4.69 28.56
CA THR A 279 18.54 -3.96 27.41
C THR A 279 18.17 -4.92 26.29
N ALA A 280 16.96 -4.76 25.77
CA ALA A 280 16.50 -5.48 24.59
C ALA A 280 16.04 -4.51 23.49
N ARG A 281 16.77 -4.45 22.38
CA ARG A 281 16.51 -3.61 21.20
C ARG A 281 15.50 -4.25 20.26
N TYR A 282 14.68 -3.40 19.64
CA TYR A 282 13.74 -3.73 18.57
C TYR A 282 13.86 -2.67 17.48
N SER A 283 13.84 -3.09 16.21
CA SER A 283 13.77 -2.18 15.06
C SER A 283 12.50 -2.45 14.25
N GLY A 284 11.84 -1.44 13.72
CA GLY A 284 10.61 -1.66 12.94
C GLY A 284 10.23 -0.51 12.01
N VAL A 285 9.43 -0.79 10.99
CA VAL A 285 8.92 0.23 10.06
C VAL A 285 7.62 0.89 10.54
N LYS A 286 7.55 2.21 10.43
CA LYS A 286 6.31 3.01 10.44
C LYS A 286 6.23 3.86 9.17
N SER A 287 5.03 4.01 8.62
CA SER A 287 4.75 4.98 7.56
C SER A 287 4.38 6.32 8.20
N GLU A 288 4.96 7.42 7.75
CA GLU A 288 4.64 8.75 8.23
C GLU A 288 3.32 9.24 7.60
N ASP A 289 2.23 9.04 8.32
CA ASP A 289 0.95 9.69 8.06
C ASP A 289 0.70 10.88 9.01
N GLY A 290 1.77 11.35 9.69
CA GLY A 290 1.75 12.43 10.67
C GLY A 290 1.11 12.08 12.01
N ARG A 291 0.77 10.81 12.29
CA ARG A 291 0.04 10.42 13.51
C ARG A 291 0.89 9.79 14.62
N PHE A 292 2.16 9.45 14.37
CA PHE A 292 2.97 8.61 15.27
C PHE A 292 4.36 9.20 15.55
N LEU A 293 4.50 9.88 16.68
CA LEU A 293 5.75 10.52 17.12
C LEU A 293 6.84 9.53 17.57
N ASP A 294 6.45 8.33 18.03
CA ASP A 294 7.35 7.32 18.59
C ASP A 294 7.32 6.02 17.78
N ILE A 295 6.73 4.94 18.32
CA ILE A 295 6.68 3.61 17.71
C ILE A 295 5.37 3.40 16.93
N ASN A 296 5.32 2.36 16.10
CA ASN A 296 4.12 2.03 15.35
C ASN A 296 2.94 1.68 16.29
N ASN A 297 1.75 2.23 16.03
CA ASN A 297 0.64 2.20 16.98
C ASN A 297 0.02 0.81 17.21
N TRP A 298 0.30 -0.19 16.35
CA TRP A 298 -0.15 -1.56 16.59
C TRP A 298 0.42 -2.13 17.90
N HIS A 299 1.65 -1.76 18.28
CA HIS A 299 2.26 -2.11 19.56
C HIS A 299 1.41 -1.66 20.76
N LYS A 300 0.75 -0.48 20.62
CA LYS A 300 -0.09 0.14 21.66
C LYS A 300 -1.54 -0.34 21.62
N GLN A 301 -2.05 -0.69 20.44
CA GLN A 301 -3.43 -1.17 20.24
C GLN A 301 -3.60 -2.66 20.56
N LEU A 302 -2.59 -3.48 20.32
CA LEU A 302 -2.62 -4.94 20.50
C LEU A 302 -1.38 -5.40 21.31
N PRO A 303 -1.23 -4.96 22.57
CA PRO A 303 0.01 -5.15 23.32
C PRO A 303 0.36 -6.62 23.55
N THR A 304 -0.62 -7.49 23.75
CA THR A 304 -0.44 -8.95 23.91
C THR A 304 0.27 -9.61 22.72
N LEU A 305 -0.08 -9.20 21.50
CA LEU A 305 0.50 -9.74 20.27
C LEU A 305 1.91 -9.18 19.98
N SER A 306 2.29 -8.11 20.67
CA SER A 306 3.48 -7.32 20.36
C SER A 306 4.64 -7.57 21.32
N VAL A 307 5.88 -7.64 20.85
CA VAL A 307 7.03 -7.81 21.77
C VAL A 307 7.19 -6.58 22.68
N LEU A 308 7.17 -5.36 22.13
CA LEU A 308 7.21 -4.14 22.94
C LEU A 308 5.98 -3.98 23.87
N GLY A 309 4.81 -4.39 23.37
CA GLY A 309 3.57 -4.36 24.16
C GLY A 309 3.58 -5.33 25.33
N ARG A 310 4.10 -6.56 25.14
CA ARG A 310 4.32 -7.53 26.22
C ARG A 310 5.32 -7.02 27.25
N GLY A 311 6.37 -6.32 26.83
CA GLY A 311 7.33 -5.71 27.77
C GLY A 311 6.66 -4.70 28.68
N HIS A 312 5.83 -3.83 28.12
CA HIS A 312 5.00 -2.93 28.91
C HIS A 312 4.03 -3.68 29.85
N MET A 313 3.41 -4.78 29.40
CA MET A 313 2.54 -5.62 30.24
C MET A 313 3.30 -6.38 31.35
N GLU A 314 4.56 -6.75 31.14
CA GLU A 314 5.48 -7.28 32.17
C GLU A 314 5.93 -6.21 33.18
N GLY A 315 5.47 -4.96 33.03
CA GLY A 315 5.84 -3.82 33.89
C GLY A 315 7.19 -3.19 33.55
N LEU A 316 7.80 -3.58 32.43
CA LEU A 316 9.09 -3.08 31.98
C LEU A 316 8.94 -1.70 31.30
N GLU A 317 10.00 -0.90 31.38
CA GLU A 317 10.02 0.43 30.75
C GLU A 317 10.36 0.30 29.26
N VAL A 318 9.64 1.01 28.41
CA VAL A 318 9.82 0.96 26.95
C VAL A 318 10.16 2.36 26.45
N VAL A 319 11.30 2.49 25.79
CA VAL A 319 11.82 3.77 25.32
C VAL A 319 12.03 3.77 23.81
N PHE A 320 11.71 4.90 23.18
CA PHE A 320 11.95 5.17 21.78
C PHE A 320 13.39 5.66 21.59
N GLY A 321 14.06 5.04 20.63
CA GLY A 321 15.48 5.21 20.31
C GLY A 321 15.74 6.02 19.05
N GLY A 322 14.78 6.84 18.62
CA GLY A 322 14.82 7.56 17.35
C GLY A 322 14.45 6.70 16.14
N ASP A 323 14.45 7.33 14.97
CA ASP A 323 14.16 6.70 13.70
C ASP A 323 14.99 7.28 12.55
N THR A 324 15.24 6.46 11.53
CA THR A 324 15.83 6.90 10.26
C THR A 324 14.71 7.13 9.26
N LEU A 325 14.51 8.40 8.88
CA LEU A 325 13.50 8.80 7.90
C LEU A 325 13.99 8.57 6.47
N PHE A 326 13.13 8.03 5.63
CA PHE A 326 13.28 7.92 4.19
C PHE A 326 12.17 8.71 3.52
N GLU A 327 12.50 9.48 2.49
CA GLU A 327 11.57 10.34 1.75
C GLU A 327 11.54 9.96 0.26
N GLY A 328 10.56 10.48 -0.47
CA GLY A 328 10.47 10.28 -1.92
C GLY A 328 9.91 8.91 -2.35
N PRO A 329 10.26 8.43 -3.56
CA PRO A 329 9.48 7.42 -4.26
C PRO A 329 9.55 6.03 -3.63
N ASP A 330 10.73 5.61 -3.21
CA ASP A 330 11.05 4.26 -2.75
C ASP A 330 11.23 4.18 -1.23
N ALA A 331 10.84 5.23 -0.49
CA ALA A 331 10.97 5.33 0.97
C ALA A 331 10.50 4.08 1.74
N GLY A 332 9.41 3.45 1.31
CA GLY A 332 8.92 2.20 1.91
C GLY A 332 9.79 0.98 1.60
N LYS A 333 10.43 0.92 0.41
CA LYS A 333 11.39 -0.11 0.00
C LYS A 333 12.70 0.06 0.77
N ASP A 334 13.19 1.28 0.87
CA ASP A 334 14.45 1.62 1.56
C ASP A 334 14.34 1.40 3.08
N ALA A 335 13.22 1.82 3.69
CA ALA A 335 12.94 1.53 5.10
C ALA A 335 12.86 0.01 5.38
N ARG A 336 12.28 -0.79 4.47
CA ARG A 336 12.27 -2.25 4.60
C ARG A 336 13.65 -2.88 4.40
N ALA A 337 14.48 -2.31 3.52
CA ALA A 337 15.87 -2.75 3.34
C ALA A 337 16.70 -2.53 4.62
N LEU A 338 16.59 -1.36 5.25
CA LEU A 338 17.28 -1.05 6.52
C LEU A 338 16.72 -1.83 7.71
N GLU A 339 15.40 -1.98 7.84
CA GLU A 339 14.78 -2.82 8.89
C GLU A 339 15.31 -4.26 8.82
N ALA A 340 15.38 -4.84 7.61
CA ALA A 340 15.93 -6.18 7.40
C ALA A 340 17.44 -6.27 7.69
N LEU A 341 18.20 -5.20 7.41
CA LEU A 341 19.62 -5.10 7.76
C LEU A 341 19.82 -5.13 9.27
N GLU A 342 19.07 -4.32 10.04
CA GLU A 342 19.15 -4.29 11.51
C GLU A 342 18.69 -5.60 12.17
N ILE A 343 17.66 -6.26 11.62
CA ILE A 343 17.19 -7.58 12.06
C ILE A 343 18.28 -8.65 11.86
N ASN A 344 18.93 -8.67 10.69
CA ASN A 344 19.96 -9.66 10.40
C ASN A 344 21.27 -9.37 11.16
N PHE A 345 21.61 -8.09 11.38
CA PHE A 345 22.67 -7.70 12.32
C PHE A 345 22.41 -8.31 13.70
N GLY A 346 21.24 -8.08 14.29
CA GLY A 346 20.86 -8.65 15.59
C GLY A 346 20.87 -10.18 15.63
N TYR A 347 20.58 -10.85 14.51
CA TYR A 347 20.70 -12.31 14.37
C TYR A 347 22.16 -12.80 14.39
N TYR A 348 23.08 -12.14 13.68
CA TYR A 348 24.50 -12.53 13.68
C TYR A 348 25.23 -12.13 14.97
N PHE A 349 24.93 -10.93 15.50
CA PHE A 349 25.54 -10.38 16.71
C PHE A 349 25.30 -11.26 17.94
N GLN A 350 24.09 -11.79 18.12
CA GLN A 350 23.72 -12.67 19.25
C GLN A 350 24.25 -14.11 19.13
N GLN A 351 24.98 -14.46 18.07
CA GLN A 351 25.68 -15.75 18.01
C GLN A 351 26.98 -15.76 18.81
N TYR A 352 27.45 -14.58 19.28
CA TYR A 352 28.71 -14.44 20.01
C TYR A 352 28.48 -14.25 21.52
N SER A 353 29.30 -14.91 22.34
CA SER A 353 29.10 -15.02 23.81
C SER A 353 29.31 -13.74 24.62
N GLU A 354 29.85 -12.67 24.03
CA GLU A 354 30.42 -11.55 24.78
C GLU A 354 29.48 -10.35 24.95
N THR A 355 28.46 -10.21 24.10
CA THR A 355 27.58 -9.03 24.05
C THR A 355 26.18 -9.37 24.52
N LYS A 356 25.78 -8.75 25.64
CA LYS A 356 24.57 -9.13 26.39
C LYS A 356 23.29 -8.39 25.98
N MET A 357 23.36 -7.40 25.08
CA MET A 357 22.18 -6.72 24.56
C MET A 357 21.38 -7.65 23.66
N ARG A 358 20.11 -7.84 24.00
CA ARG A 358 19.18 -8.70 23.27
C ARG A 358 18.61 -7.96 22.06
N PHE A 359 18.40 -8.65 20.94
CA PHE A 359 17.58 -8.15 19.84
C PHE A 359 16.28 -8.96 19.79
N LEU A 360 15.15 -8.25 19.75
CA LEU A 360 13.80 -8.80 19.97
C LEU A 360 13.17 -9.38 18.71
N ASN A 361 13.54 -8.88 17.54
CA ASN A 361 13.13 -9.39 16.24
C ASN A 361 14.32 -9.97 15.49
N THR A 362 14.51 -11.28 15.60
CA THR A 362 15.62 -12.05 15.00
C THR A 362 15.18 -13.01 13.88
N HIS A 363 13.89 -13.02 13.54
CA HIS A 363 13.39 -13.75 12.38
C HIS A 363 13.95 -13.10 11.11
N ARG A 364 14.87 -13.78 10.43
CA ARG A 364 15.67 -13.23 9.33
C ARG A 364 14.80 -12.81 8.14
N GLU A 365 14.71 -11.51 7.91
CA GLU A 365 13.96 -10.88 6.81
C GLU A 365 14.70 -10.95 5.46
N LEU A 366 15.12 -12.16 5.04
CA LEU A 366 16.09 -12.34 3.94
C LEU A 366 15.63 -11.78 2.58
N SER A 367 14.33 -11.83 2.28
CA SER A 367 13.75 -11.27 1.05
C SER A 367 13.87 -9.74 0.97
N ASN A 368 13.89 -9.06 2.12
CA ASN A 368 14.08 -7.62 2.22
C ASN A 368 15.57 -7.27 2.40
N LEU A 369 16.36 -8.13 3.06
CA LEU A 369 17.81 -7.99 3.15
C LEU A 369 18.45 -7.96 1.76
N ALA A 370 17.96 -8.78 0.82
CA ALA A 370 18.41 -8.83 -0.58
C ALA A 370 18.24 -7.52 -1.37
N LEU A 371 17.54 -6.52 -0.82
CA LEU A 371 17.46 -5.18 -1.41
C LEU A 371 18.72 -4.34 -1.16
N ASN A 372 19.54 -4.71 -0.17
CA ASN A 372 20.78 -4.01 0.16
C ASN A 372 21.91 -4.42 -0.79
N PRO A 373 22.84 -3.51 -1.13
CA PRO A 373 24.06 -3.85 -1.85
C PRO A 373 24.87 -4.94 -1.13
N PRO A 374 25.55 -5.86 -1.86
CA PRO A 374 26.39 -6.88 -1.24
C PRO A 374 27.51 -6.32 -0.35
N THR A 375 27.99 -5.10 -0.62
CA THR A 375 28.93 -4.38 0.26
C THR A 375 28.30 -4.08 1.61
N THR A 376 27.14 -3.43 1.64
CA THR A 376 26.39 -3.12 2.87
C THR A 376 26.03 -4.37 3.67
N ILE A 377 25.73 -5.48 3.00
CA ILE A 377 25.51 -6.79 3.66
C ILE A 377 26.80 -7.32 4.29
N LYS A 378 27.96 -7.18 3.62
CA LYS A 378 29.26 -7.57 4.18
C LYS A 378 29.64 -6.70 5.38
N ASP A 379 29.48 -5.38 5.27
CA ASP A 379 29.76 -4.43 6.34
C ASP A 379 28.91 -4.74 7.59
N MET A 380 27.63 -5.06 7.42
CA MET A 380 26.74 -5.51 8.50
C MET A 380 27.22 -6.79 9.20
N ILE A 381 27.75 -7.77 8.45
CA ILE A 381 28.37 -8.96 9.05
C ILE A 381 29.65 -8.58 9.80
N GLU A 382 30.49 -7.72 9.22
CA GLU A 382 31.74 -7.30 9.85
C GLU A 382 31.51 -6.64 11.21
N HIS A 383 30.61 -5.66 11.29
CA HIS A 383 30.21 -5.05 12.56
C HIS A 383 29.66 -6.08 13.55
N ALA A 384 28.82 -7.03 13.10
CA ALA A 384 28.28 -8.09 13.97
C ALA A 384 29.37 -9.05 14.51
N VAL A 385 30.39 -9.35 13.71
CA VAL A 385 31.56 -10.19 14.10
C VAL A 385 32.53 -9.43 15.01
N ARG A 386 32.73 -8.12 14.80
CA ARG A 386 33.52 -7.26 15.69
C ARG A 386 32.81 -6.98 17.02
N GLY A 387 31.49 -6.95 17.03
CA GLY A 387 30.69 -6.55 18.20
C GLY A 387 30.38 -5.06 18.25
N ASP A 388 30.60 -4.35 17.15
CA ASP A 388 30.27 -2.94 16.97
C ASP A 388 28.80 -2.78 16.57
N ASP A 389 28.06 -1.83 17.16
CA ASP A 389 26.70 -1.54 16.71
C ASP A 389 26.72 -0.77 15.38
N ILE A 390 25.95 -1.24 14.40
CA ILE A 390 25.78 -0.58 13.10
C ILE A 390 24.96 0.72 13.18
N VAL A 391 24.25 0.98 14.28
CA VAL A 391 23.53 2.23 14.51
C VAL A 391 23.93 2.82 15.86
N PRO A 392 24.43 4.07 15.92
CA PRO A 392 24.73 4.72 17.19
C PRO A 392 23.45 4.94 18.01
N LEU A 393 23.56 4.82 19.33
CA LEU A 393 22.47 5.14 20.24
C LEU A 393 22.20 6.65 20.25
N GLU A 394 20.96 7.03 19.93
CA GLU A 394 20.54 8.43 19.85
C GLU A 394 20.79 9.24 21.13
N ALA A 395 20.99 10.55 20.94
CA ALA A 395 21.30 11.46 22.04
C ALA A 395 20.09 11.70 22.98
N SER A 396 18.86 11.61 22.46
CA SER A 396 17.62 11.84 23.21
C SER A 396 16.67 10.64 23.12
N LEU A 397 16.64 9.83 24.17
CA LEU A 397 15.71 8.72 24.31
C LEU A 397 14.44 9.18 25.05
N THR A 398 13.27 8.75 24.60
CA THR A 398 11.98 9.17 25.17
C THR A 398 11.13 7.98 25.60
N LYS A 399 10.36 8.14 26.68
CA LYS A 399 9.42 7.10 27.14
C LYS A 399 8.29 6.92 26.13
N VAL A 400 7.98 5.66 25.78
CA VAL A 400 6.80 5.33 24.99
C VAL A 400 5.58 5.29 25.90
N GLU A 401 4.62 6.19 25.68
CA GLU A 401 3.34 6.15 26.38
C GLU A 401 2.42 5.10 25.71
N PHE A 402 2.16 4.01 26.44
CA PHE A 402 1.12 3.06 26.14
C PHE A 402 -0.21 3.53 26.75
N SER A 403 -1.32 3.27 26.07
CA SER A 403 -2.62 3.36 26.72
C SER A 403 -2.76 2.20 27.71
N PRO A 404 -3.09 2.40 29.00
CA PRO A 404 -3.62 1.34 29.84
C PRO A 404 -4.77 0.63 29.11
N ALA A 405 -4.46 -0.57 28.62
CA ALA A 405 -5.45 -1.49 28.09
C ALA A 405 -6.29 -2.03 29.24
N LEU A 406 -7.51 -2.47 28.93
CA LEU A 406 -8.24 -3.35 29.82
C LEU A 406 -7.44 -4.66 29.91
N VAL A 407 -6.80 -4.90 31.05
CA VAL A 407 -6.10 -6.15 31.32
C VAL A 407 -7.15 -7.17 31.71
N ASP A 408 -7.56 -8.00 30.74
CA ASP A 408 -7.98 -9.36 31.08
C ASP A 408 -6.73 -10.08 31.61
N ASN A 409 -6.86 -10.76 32.75
CA ASN A 409 -5.74 -11.33 33.53
C ASN A 409 -5.14 -12.61 32.90
N ASP A 410 -5.10 -12.70 31.57
CA ASP A 410 -4.48 -13.82 30.88
C ASP A 410 -2.95 -13.75 31.03
N VAL A 411 -2.40 -14.83 31.58
CA VAL A 411 -1.00 -14.94 31.99
C VAL A 411 -0.07 -14.78 30.79
N VAL A 412 0.80 -13.76 30.82
CA VAL A 412 1.87 -13.60 29.83
C VAL A 412 2.89 -14.73 30.00
N SER A 413 2.82 -15.71 29.10
CA SER A 413 3.46 -17.04 29.23
C SER A 413 4.99 -17.08 29.08
N SER A 414 5.65 -15.97 28.75
CA SER A 414 7.10 -15.93 28.50
C SER A 414 7.70 -14.54 28.74
N SER A 415 8.69 -14.42 29.63
CA SER A 415 9.34 -13.13 29.88
C SER A 415 10.28 -12.74 28.75
N ILE A 416 10.32 -11.44 28.43
CA ILE A 416 11.23 -10.86 27.43
C ILE A 416 12.71 -11.12 27.72
N PHE A 417 13.10 -11.30 28.98
CA PHE A 417 14.50 -11.55 29.38
C PHE A 417 14.81 -13.02 29.71
N SER A 418 13.91 -13.97 29.38
CA SER A 418 14.19 -15.41 29.52
C SER A 418 15.42 -15.83 28.68
N PRO A 419 16.31 -16.73 29.18
CA PRO A 419 17.52 -17.12 28.46
C PRO A 419 17.27 -17.57 27.02
N LEU A 420 18.11 -17.09 26.10
CA LEU A 420 18.07 -17.52 24.70
C LEU A 420 18.78 -18.88 24.57
N ASN A 421 18.06 -19.91 24.10
CA ASN A 421 18.65 -21.18 23.68
C ASN A 421 19.35 -21.03 22.31
N ILE A 422 20.39 -20.20 22.27
CA ILE A 422 21.24 -19.99 21.10
C ILE A 422 22.62 -20.60 21.39
N SER A 423 23.15 -21.37 20.43
CA SER A 423 24.52 -21.88 20.51
C SER A 423 25.50 -20.71 20.33
N THR A 424 26.08 -20.24 21.43
CA THR A 424 27.07 -19.15 21.40
C THR A 424 28.46 -19.65 21.03
N ARG A 425 29.12 -18.97 20.09
CA ARG A 425 30.55 -19.14 19.77
C ARG A 425 31.40 -18.02 20.40
N PRO A 426 32.69 -18.24 20.67
CA PRO A 426 33.61 -17.17 21.05
C PRO A 426 33.76 -16.15 19.91
N ARG A 427 34.04 -14.89 20.24
CA ARG A 427 34.28 -13.84 19.24
C ARG A 427 35.71 -13.95 18.68
N PRO A 428 35.93 -13.82 17.35
CA PRO A 428 37.27 -13.74 16.79
C PRO A 428 38.01 -12.49 17.29
N ILE A 429 39.29 -12.63 17.66
CA ILE A 429 40.06 -11.55 18.30
C ILE A 429 41.05 -10.89 17.32
N THR A 430 41.67 -11.66 16.42
CA THR A 430 42.64 -11.10 15.47
C THR A 430 41.95 -10.63 14.20
N GLU A 431 42.49 -9.60 13.55
CA GLU A 431 41.96 -9.06 12.29
C GLU A 431 41.84 -10.14 11.19
N ALA A 432 42.79 -11.08 11.15
CA ALA A 432 42.76 -12.21 10.21
C ALA A 432 41.62 -13.19 10.50
N ASP A 433 41.38 -13.52 11.77
CA ASP A 433 40.28 -14.39 12.17
C ASP A 433 38.91 -13.72 11.97
N ILE A 434 38.80 -12.42 12.28
CA ILE A 434 37.62 -11.59 12.02
C ILE A 434 37.28 -11.64 10.52
N MET A 435 38.25 -11.32 9.65
CA MET A 435 38.00 -11.32 8.21
C MET A 435 37.68 -12.70 7.64
N THR A 436 38.29 -13.76 8.18
CA THR A 436 37.99 -15.16 7.78
C THR A 436 36.56 -15.56 8.15
N GLU A 437 36.10 -15.17 9.34
CA GLU A 437 34.73 -15.41 9.81
C GLU A 437 33.73 -14.59 8.99
N VAL A 438 34.03 -13.30 8.72
CA VAL A 438 33.20 -12.42 7.89
C VAL A 438 33.04 -12.97 6.47
N ASP A 439 34.13 -13.37 5.81
CA ASP A 439 34.07 -13.94 4.46
C ASP A 439 33.32 -15.28 4.42
N THR A 440 33.44 -16.09 5.48
CA THR A 440 32.71 -17.36 5.63
C THR A 440 31.21 -17.12 5.76
N LEU A 441 30.81 -16.26 6.70
CA LEU A 441 29.41 -15.90 6.94
C LEU A 441 28.78 -15.18 5.75
N PHE A 442 29.52 -14.28 5.10
CA PHE A 442 29.08 -13.59 3.89
C PHE A 442 28.91 -14.57 2.73
N GLY A 443 29.85 -15.50 2.53
CA GLY A 443 29.72 -16.56 1.52
C GLY A 443 28.48 -17.44 1.72
N GLN A 444 28.22 -17.84 2.96
CA GLN A 444 27.02 -18.61 3.34
C GLN A 444 25.74 -17.80 3.09
N LEU A 445 25.67 -16.56 3.60
CA LEU A 445 24.52 -15.68 3.42
C LEU A 445 24.24 -15.40 1.94
N MET A 446 25.27 -15.10 1.14
CA MET A 446 25.08 -14.86 -0.29
C MET A 446 24.66 -16.12 -1.04
N ALA A 447 25.03 -17.32 -0.57
CA ALA A 447 24.48 -18.57 -1.11
C ALA A 447 22.99 -18.73 -0.76
N GLU A 448 22.58 -18.44 0.47
CA GLU A 448 21.16 -18.43 0.89
C GLU A 448 20.33 -17.38 0.12
N LEU A 449 20.83 -16.16 -0.03
CA LEU A 449 20.17 -15.09 -0.80
C LEU A 449 20.06 -15.45 -2.30
N ARG A 450 21.00 -16.23 -2.85
CA ARG A 450 20.89 -16.80 -4.21
C ARG A 450 19.84 -17.91 -4.30
N LEU A 451 19.64 -18.72 -3.26
CA LEU A 451 18.53 -19.69 -3.20
C LEU A 451 17.16 -19.00 -3.05
N LEU A 452 17.14 -17.79 -2.47
CA LEU A 452 15.96 -16.93 -2.37
C LEU A 452 15.75 -16.04 -3.60
N SER A 453 16.76 -15.86 -4.46
CA SER A 453 16.62 -15.17 -5.74
C SER A 453 15.72 -16.02 -6.63
N PRO A 454 14.45 -15.63 -6.84
CA PRO A 454 13.48 -16.53 -7.43
C PRO A 454 13.79 -16.70 -8.92
N SER A 455 13.75 -17.93 -9.41
CA SER A 455 14.05 -18.25 -10.81
C SER A 455 13.06 -17.60 -11.80
N SER A 456 11.91 -17.14 -11.28
CA SER A 456 10.93 -16.32 -11.98
C SER A 456 10.04 -15.60 -10.95
N PHE A 457 9.81 -14.30 -11.16
CA PHE A 457 8.66 -13.60 -10.57
C PHE A 457 7.43 -13.81 -11.45
N ASN A 458 6.25 -13.70 -10.87
CA ASN A 458 5.00 -13.71 -11.62
C ASN A 458 4.00 -12.67 -11.12
N VAL A 459 3.09 -12.29 -12.00
CA VAL A 459 1.80 -11.67 -11.66
C VAL A 459 0.70 -12.68 -11.95
N TYR A 460 -0.29 -12.78 -11.08
CA TYR A 460 -1.40 -13.74 -11.18
C TYR A 460 -2.73 -13.08 -10.83
N SER A 461 -3.80 -13.62 -11.43
CA SER A 461 -5.17 -13.17 -11.21
C SER A 461 -6.05 -14.32 -10.77
N VAL A 462 -6.80 -14.10 -9.70
CA VAL A 462 -7.68 -15.09 -9.07
C VAL A 462 -9.11 -14.55 -9.09
N LEU A 463 -10.06 -15.39 -9.49
CA LEU A 463 -11.49 -15.14 -9.36
C LEU A 463 -12.06 -16.01 -8.25
N LEU A 464 -12.88 -15.43 -7.38
CA LEU A 464 -13.60 -16.14 -6.33
C LEU A 464 -15.08 -16.26 -6.69
N PHE A 465 -15.62 -17.46 -6.46
CA PHE A 465 -16.99 -17.86 -6.76
C PHE A 465 -17.63 -18.42 -5.49
N LYS A 466 -18.92 -18.17 -5.27
CA LYS A 466 -19.68 -18.90 -4.24
C LYS A 466 -19.99 -20.30 -4.77
N LYS A 467 -19.81 -21.34 -3.96
CA LYS A 467 -20.08 -22.73 -4.35
C LYS A 467 -21.57 -22.97 -4.68
N ALA A 468 -22.48 -22.20 -4.06
CA ALA A 468 -23.91 -22.25 -4.35
C ALA A 468 -24.20 -21.94 -5.84
N ASP A 469 -23.61 -20.87 -6.36
CA ASP A 469 -23.79 -20.39 -7.75
C ASP A 469 -23.24 -21.41 -8.77
N LEU A 470 -22.24 -22.21 -8.37
CA LEU A 470 -21.62 -23.21 -9.23
C LEU A 470 -22.45 -24.48 -9.43
N GLY A 471 -23.45 -24.76 -8.60
CA GLY A 471 -24.36 -25.91 -8.79
C GLY A 471 -23.65 -27.27 -8.76
N GLY A 472 -22.67 -27.43 -7.88
CA GLY A 472 -21.89 -28.66 -7.72
C GLY A 472 -20.65 -28.79 -8.62
N VAL A 473 -20.46 -27.89 -9.57
CA VAL A 473 -19.25 -27.86 -10.42
C VAL A 473 -18.03 -27.45 -9.60
N SER A 474 -16.97 -28.25 -9.64
CA SER A 474 -15.75 -28.07 -8.82
C SER A 474 -14.44 -28.04 -9.61
N ARG A 475 -14.44 -28.46 -10.89
CA ARG A 475 -13.23 -28.50 -11.73
C ARG A 475 -12.92 -27.12 -12.32
N PRO A 476 -11.65 -26.64 -12.28
CA PRO A 476 -11.25 -25.32 -12.79
C PRO A 476 -11.82 -24.93 -14.15
N ARG A 477 -11.73 -25.85 -15.11
CA ARG A 477 -12.18 -25.62 -16.49
C ARG A 477 -13.69 -25.51 -16.59
N GLU A 478 -14.42 -26.40 -15.94
CA GLU A 478 -15.90 -26.45 -15.95
C GLU A 478 -16.49 -25.23 -15.24
N ILE A 479 -15.85 -24.73 -14.16
CA ILE A 479 -16.22 -23.47 -13.49
C ILE A 479 -16.10 -22.29 -14.47
N LEU A 480 -14.99 -22.21 -15.20
CA LEU A 480 -14.75 -21.11 -16.14
C LEU A 480 -15.63 -21.22 -17.40
N GLU A 481 -15.90 -22.42 -17.90
CA GLU A 481 -16.85 -22.68 -18.98
C GLU A 481 -18.28 -22.32 -18.58
N LYS A 482 -18.70 -22.64 -17.34
CA LYS A 482 -20.00 -22.21 -16.79
C LYS A 482 -20.10 -20.68 -16.70
N LEU A 483 -19.06 -19.99 -16.23
CA LEU A 483 -19.04 -18.52 -16.22
C LEU A 483 -19.15 -17.94 -17.65
N LEU A 484 -18.40 -18.50 -18.60
CA LEU A 484 -18.36 -18.06 -20.00
C LEU A 484 -19.63 -18.38 -20.82
N GLY A 485 -20.52 -19.22 -20.27
CA GLY A 485 -21.83 -19.55 -20.83
C GLY A 485 -23.01 -19.04 -20.00
N SER A 486 -22.78 -18.31 -18.91
CA SER A 486 -23.84 -17.71 -18.11
C SER A 486 -24.50 -16.55 -18.86
N GLU A 487 -25.80 -16.36 -18.65
CA GLU A 487 -26.54 -15.15 -19.02
C GLU A 487 -27.03 -14.37 -17.76
N GLU A 488 -26.74 -14.89 -16.56
CA GLU A 488 -27.20 -14.30 -15.29
C GLU A 488 -26.26 -13.21 -14.77
N GLN A 489 -26.83 -12.17 -14.15
CA GLN A 489 -26.05 -11.12 -13.51
C GLN A 489 -25.23 -11.69 -12.34
N THR A 490 -23.92 -11.76 -12.54
CA THR A 490 -22.96 -12.41 -11.64
C THR A 490 -22.01 -11.37 -11.06
N GLN A 491 -21.94 -11.28 -9.73
CA GLN A 491 -20.88 -10.55 -9.06
C GLN A 491 -19.71 -11.50 -8.75
N LEU A 492 -18.55 -11.22 -9.33
CA LEU A 492 -17.31 -11.95 -9.06
C LEU A 492 -16.37 -11.11 -8.22
N GLU A 493 -15.70 -11.75 -7.28
CA GLU A 493 -14.61 -11.15 -6.54
C GLU A 493 -13.29 -11.47 -7.25
N ALA A 494 -12.42 -10.47 -7.41
CA ALA A 494 -11.14 -10.60 -8.09
C ALA A 494 -9.98 -10.21 -7.19
N TYR A 495 -8.88 -10.95 -7.27
CA TYR A 495 -7.62 -10.63 -6.61
C TYR A 495 -6.48 -10.64 -7.63
N HIS A 496 -5.65 -9.60 -7.63
CA HIS A 496 -4.47 -9.49 -8.48
C HIS A 496 -3.22 -9.41 -7.60
N GLY A 497 -2.35 -10.42 -7.71
CA GLY A 497 -1.18 -10.58 -6.85
C GLY A 497 0.11 -10.71 -7.65
N LYS A 498 1.23 -10.34 -7.03
CA LYS A 498 2.59 -10.68 -7.47
C LYS A 498 3.28 -11.66 -6.52
N GLY A 499 4.26 -12.38 -7.03
CA GLY A 499 5.07 -13.25 -6.20
C GLY A 499 6.24 -13.92 -6.86
N VAL A 500 6.92 -14.73 -6.06
CA VAL A 500 7.79 -15.80 -6.54
C VAL A 500 6.90 -16.86 -7.19
N GLU A 501 7.27 -17.35 -8.37
CA GLU A 501 6.57 -18.47 -8.98
C GLU A 501 6.64 -19.70 -8.06
N ALA A 502 5.50 -20.14 -7.55
CA ALA A 502 5.42 -21.36 -6.75
C ALA A 502 5.81 -22.57 -7.61
N SER A 503 6.44 -23.57 -7.01
CA SER A 503 6.94 -24.78 -7.70
C SER A 503 5.86 -25.58 -8.45
N ASP A 504 4.62 -25.50 -7.98
CA ASP A 504 3.43 -26.08 -8.60
C ASP A 504 2.79 -25.14 -9.65
N GLY A 505 3.32 -23.92 -9.81
CA GLY A 505 2.79 -22.84 -10.63
C GLY A 505 1.46 -22.25 -10.13
N GLY A 506 1.18 -22.35 -8.83
CA GLY A 506 0.05 -21.69 -8.16
C GLY A 506 0.38 -20.24 -7.72
N ILE A 507 -0.46 -19.73 -6.82
CA ILE A 507 -0.30 -18.40 -6.20
C ILE A 507 0.93 -18.36 -5.28
N ASN A 508 1.38 -17.15 -4.92
CA ASN A 508 2.56 -16.94 -4.07
C ASN A 508 2.45 -17.72 -2.75
N ARG A 509 3.52 -18.44 -2.37
CA ARG A 509 3.54 -19.24 -1.14
C ARG A 509 3.32 -18.43 0.13
N THR A 510 3.59 -17.11 0.12
CA THR A 510 3.36 -16.23 1.27
C THR A 510 1.91 -16.21 1.74
N HIS A 511 0.93 -16.43 0.86
CA HIS A 511 -0.49 -16.58 1.22
C HIS A 511 -0.71 -17.66 2.30
N TYR A 512 0.06 -18.75 2.26
CA TYR A 512 -0.08 -19.88 3.18
C TYR A 512 0.68 -19.72 4.51
N VAL A 513 1.55 -18.71 4.64
CA VAL A 513 2.39 -18.53 5.84
C VAL A 513 1.57 -18.04 7.03
N ASN A 514 0.57 -17.20 6.80
CA ASN A 514 -0.32 -16.73 7.85
C ASN A 514 -1.79 -16.59 7.36
N PRO A 515 -2.52 -17.72 7.24
CA PRO A 515 -3.83 -17.76 6.57
C PRO A 515 -4.91 -16.85 7.18
N ASP A 516 -4.82 -16.54 8.47
CA ASP A 516 -5.80 -15.68 9.18
C ASP A 516 -5.71 -14.19 8.80
N PHE A 517 -4.57 -13.77 8.25
CA PHE A 517 -4.31 -12.39 7.81
C PHE A 517 -4.27 -12.26 6.29
N ASP A 518 -4.33 -13.37 5.55
CA ASP A 518 -4.32 -13.36 4.10
C ASP A 518 -5.70 -13.02 3.50
N THR A 519 -5.72 -12.22 2.44
CA THR A 519 -6.95 -11.77 1.79
C THR A 519 -7.69 -12.91 1.07
N ILE A 520 -7.00 -13.84 0.41
CA ILE A 520 -7.65 -14.93 -0.32
C ILE A 520 -8.09 -16.02 0.67
N LEU A 521 -7.18 -16.49 1.52
CA LEU A 521 -7.47 -17.63 2.41
C LEU A 521 -8.53 -17.30 3.46
N LYS A 522 -8.62 -16.04 3.90
CA LYS A 522 -9.72 -15.58 4.77
C LYS A 522 -11.09 -15.72 4.12
N GLU A 523 -11.24 -15.38 2.84
CA GLU A 523 -12.50 -15.54 2.09
C GLU A 523 -12.83 -17.01 1.83
N LEU A 524 -11.82 -17.89 1.80
CA LEU A 524 -12.02 -19.34 1.68
C LEU A 524 -12.32 -20.04 3.02
N LYS A 525 -12.04 -19.39 4.17
CA LYS A 525 -12.10 -20.01 5.51
C LYS A 525 -13.50 -20.53 5.90
N SER A 526 -14.58 -19.92 5.41
CA SER A 526 -15.95 -20.43 5.65
C SER A 526 -16.28 -21.69 4.84
N GLY A 527 -15.48 -22.02 3.83
CA GLY A 527 -15.74 -23.11 2.89
C GLY A 527 -16.85 -22.81 1.88
N GLU A 528 -17.52 -21.65 1.93
CA GLU A 528 -18.61 -21.26 1.04
C GLU A 528 -18.14 -20.82 -0.35
N LYS A 529 -16.89 -20.35 -0.45
CA LYS A 529 -16.26 -19.87 -1.68
C LYS A 529 -15.26 -20.89 -2.23
N ILE A 530 -14.97 -20.76 -3.52
CA ILE A 530 -13.83 -21.39 -4.20
C ILE A 530 -13.08 -20.31 -4.98
N ALA A 531 -11.74 -20.36 -4.92
CA ALA A 531 -10.86 -19.45 -5.62
C ALA A 531 -10.19 -20.17 -6.79
N LEU A 532 -10.22 -19.56 -7.96
CA LEU A 532 -9.67 -20.07 -9.20
C LEU A 532 -8.61 -19.09 -9.70
N GLN A 533 -7.35 -19.50 -9.70
CA GLN A 533 -6.31 -18.81 -10.48
C GLN A 533 -6.68 -18.95 -11.96
N VAL A 534 -7.01 -17.84 -12.60
CA VAL A 534 -7.43 -17.80 -14.02
C VAL A 534 -6.32 -17.37 -14.96
N ALA A 535 -5.32 -16.64 -14.47
CA ALA A 535 -4.17 -16.23 -15.27
C ALA A 535 -2.92 -16.10 -14.41
N ARG A 536 -1.78 -16.29 -15.07
CA ARG A 536 -0.44 -16.14 -14.52
C ARG A 536 0.48 -15.71 -15.65
N THR A 537 1.30 -14.70 -15.43
CA THR A 537 2.30 -14.22 -16.37
C THR A 537 3.65 -14.22 -15.67
N ARG A 538 4.68 -14.76 -16.31
CA ARG A 538 6.06 -14.65 -15.84
C ARG A 538 6.60 -13.25 -16.14
N CYS A 539 7.27 -12.67 -15.15
CA CYS A 539 7.84 -11.34 -15.20
C CYS A 539 9.36 -11.42 -15.35
N THR A 540 9.96 -10.41 -15.97
CA THR A 540 11.42 -10.38 -16.22
C THR A 540 12.22 -10.00 -14.97
N SER A 541 11.60 -9.28 -14.04
CA SER A 541 12.17 -8.88 -12.75
C SER A 541 11.09 -8.81 -11.67
N ARG A 542 11.49 -8.41 -10.45
CA ARG A 542 10.56 -8.07 -9.37
C ARG A 542 9.78 -6.80 -9.72
N GLU A 543 10.49 -5.77 -10.16
CA GLU A 543 9.94 -4.47 -10.54
C GLU A 543 8.87 -4.61 -11.64
N ASP A 544 9.10 -5.50 -12.61
CA ASP A 544 8.15 -5.83 -13.69
C ASP A 544 6.85 -6.46 -13.16
N ALA A 545 6.95 -7.33 -12.15
CA ALA A 545 5.79 -7.91 -11.48
C ALA A 545 5.05 -6.88 -10.60
N GLU A 546 5.79 -5.98 -9.95
CA GLU A 546 5.22 -4.86 -9.19
C GLU A 546 4.43 -3.89 -10.09
N GLU A 547 4.97 -3.57 -11.27
CA GLU A 547 4.37 -2.69 -12.28
C GLU A 547 3.09 -3.30 -12.88
N LYS A 548 3.14 -4.56 -13.32
CA LYS A 548 1.99 -5.28 -13.87
C LYS A 548 0.88 -5.50 -12.82
N GLU A 549 1.23 -5.75 -11.56
CA GLU A 549 0.26 -5.82 -10.46
C GLU A 549 -0.37 -4.44 -10.18
N ALA A 550 0.44 -3.37 -10.10
CA ALA A 550 -0.05 -2.01 -9.85
C ALA A 550 -1.02 -1.55 -10.95
N PHE A 551 -0.73 -1.86 -12.22
CA PHE A 551 -1.63 -1.64 -13.34
C PHE A 551 -2.99 -2.35 -13.13
N LEU A 552 -2.98 -3.66 -12.86
CA LEU A 552 -4.21 -4.45 -12.69
C LEU A 552 -5.05 -3.99 -11.49
N GLN A 553 -4.41 -3.72 -10.35
CA GLN A 553 -5.11 -3.24 -9.15
C GLN A 553 -5.69 -1.83 -9.35
N TYR A 554 -4.96 -0.96 -10.07
CA TYR A 554 -5.45 0.39 -10.40
C TYR A 554 -6.66 0.32 -11.32
N GLU A 555 -6.54 -0.36 -12.46
CA GLU A 555 -7.60 -0.49 -13.46
C GLU A 555 -8.86 -1.12 -12.86
N THR A 556 -8.71 -2.26 -12.16
CA THR A 556 -9.81 -2.94 -11.46
C THR A 556 -10.48 -2.02 -10.43
N GLY A 557 -9.69 -1.18 -9.76
CA GLY A 557 -10.17 -0.17 -8.82
C GLY A 557 -10.99 0.95 -9.47
N VAL A 558 -10.67 1.34 -10.71
CA VAL A 558 -11.44 2.32 -11.50
C VAL A 558 -12.73 1.69 -12.03
N VAL A 559 -12.65 0.54 -12.72
CA VAL A 559 -13.84 -0.10 -13.33
C VAL A 559 -14.88 -0.56 -12.30
N ASN A 560 -14.47 -1.01 -11.11
CA ASN A 560 -15.38 -1.38 -10.02
C ASN A 560 -16.30 -0.22 -9.57
N ARG A 561 -15.93 1.03 -9.86
CA ARG A 561 -16.79 2.20 -9.61
C ARG A 561 -17.90 2.36 -10.65
N LYS A 562 -17.71 1.80 -11.84
CA LYS A 562 -18.63 1.95 -12.97
C LYS A 562 -19.84 1.03 -12.88
N LYS A 563 -20.95 1.45 -13.47
CA LYS A 563 -22.13 0.61 -13.70
C LYS A 563 -21.72 -0.58 -14.56
N PRO A 564 -22.04 -1.82 -14.16
CA PRO A 564 -21.63 -3.01 -14.90
C PRO A 564 -22.22 -2.99 -16.32
N HIS A 565 -21.36 -3.17 -17.32
CA HIS A 565 -21.75 -3.26 -18.71
C HIS A 565 -21.93 -4.74 -19.08
N GLY A 566 -23.19 -5.18 -19.14
CA GLY A 566 -23.55 -6.59 -19.35
C GLY A 566 -23.84 -7.32 -18.04
N ILE A 567 -23.46 -8.59 -17.97
CA ILE A 567 -23.88 -9.50 -16.89
C ILE A 567 -22.85 -9.66 -15.76
N VAL A 568 -21.57 -9.31 -15.97
CA VAL A 568 -20.54 -9.49 -14.93
C VAL A 568 -20.19 -8.16 -14.25
N ARG A 569 -20.16 -8.18 -12.92
CA ARG A 569 -19.55 -7.14 -12.09
C ARG A 569 -18.31 -7.71 -11.39
N ILE A 570 -17.17 -7.03 -11.54
CA ILE A 570 -15.94 -7.36 -10.81
C ILE A 570 -15.84 -6.51 -9.54
N VAL A 571 -15.58 -7.15 -8.40
CA VAL A 571 -15.30 -6.51 -7.11
C VAL A 571 -13.87 -6.88 -6.67
N PRO A 572 -12.95 -5.92 -6.57
CA PRO A 572 -11.58 -6.20 -6.15
C PRO A 572 -11.50 -6.49 -4.64
N LEU A 573 -10.86 -7.61 -4.29
CA LEU A 573 -10.45 -7.93 -2.92
C LEU A 573 -9.24 -7.10 -2.47
N ASN A 574 -8.40 -6.67 -3.41
CA ASN A 574 -7.25 -5.79 -3.16
C ASN A 574 -7.16 -4.63 -4.15
N ILE A 575 -7.15 -3.41 -3.60
CA ILE A 575 -6.92 -2.13 -4.32
C ILE A 575 -5.75 -1.36 -3.70
N ARG A 576 -4.78 -2.07 -3.13
CA ARG A 576 -3.60 -1.50 -2.46
C ARG A 576 -2.47 -1.29 -3.47
N THR A 577 -2.75 -0.49 -4.51
CA THR A 577 -1.81 -0.16 -5.57
C THR A 577 -0.49 0.34 -4.99
N GLU A 578 0.62 -0.26 -5.41
CA GLU A 578 1.96 0.19 -5.05
C GLU A 578 2.34 1.40 -5.90
N TRP A 579 2.21 2.60 -5.33
CA TRP A 579 2.40 3.87 -6.04
C TRP A 579 3.84 4.13 -6.53
N ALA A 580 4.83 3.45 -5.96
CA ALA A 580 6.19 3.40 -6.52
C ALA A 580 6.20 2.69 -7.88
N ALA A 581 5.65 1.47 -7.93
CA ALA A 581 5.52 0.70 -9.16
C ALA A 581 4.61 1.36 -10.21
N TRP A 582 3.50 1.96 -9.78
CA TRP A 582 2.64 2.74 -10.69
C TRP A 582 3.42 3.84 -11.43
N ARG A 583 4.29 4.60 -10.75
CA ARG A 583 5.05 5.69 -11.39
C ARG A 583 6.06 5.20 -12.42
N ARG A 584 6.61 3.99 -12.24
CA ARG A 584 7.56 3.37 -13.19
C ARG A 584 6.90 2.89 -14.48
N LEU A 585 5.57 2.66 -14.47
CA LEU A 585 4.82 2.35 -15.69
C LEU A 585 4.99 3.46 -16.74
N PRO A 586 5.18 3.11 -18.03
CA PRO A 586 5.15 4.10 -19.11
C PRO A 586 3.81 4.84 -19.19
N ASP A 587 3.83 6.13 -19.50
CA ASP A 587 2.61 6.97 -19.50
C ASP A 587 1.51 6.47 -20.45
N HIS A 588 1.88 5.81 -21.55
CA HIS A 588 0.90 5.18 -22.44
C HIS A 588 0.19 3.98 -21.78
N VAL A 589 0.88 3.22 -20.92
CA VAL A 589 0.30 2.12 -20.13
C VAL A 589 -0.59 2.66 -19.01
N LYS A 590 -0.14 3.70 -18.30
CA LYS A 590 -0.98 4.43 -17.31
C LYS A 590 -2.28 4.94 -17.95
N ARG A 591 -2.18 5.54 -19.16
CA ARG A 591 -3.33 6.00 -19.94
C ARG A 591 -4.24 4.84 -20.35
N ILE A 592 -3.72 3.68 -20.78
CA ILE A 592 -4.54 2.49 -21.06
C ILE A 592 -5.34 2.07 -19.83
N ALA A 593 -4.72 2.03 -18.63
CA ALA A 593 -5.42 1.68 -17.39
C ALA A 593 -6.55 2.67 -17.06
N GLN A 594 -6.28 3.97 -17.18
CA GLN A 594 -7.28 5.01 -16.93
C GLN A 594 -8.44 4.96 -17.94
N GLU A 595 -8.13 4.85 -19.23
CA GLU A 595 -9.14 4.87 -20.30
C GLU A 595 -10.00 3.60 -20.32
N SER A 596 -9.40 2.42 -20.12
CA SER A 596 -10.14 1.15 -20.05
C SER A 596 -11.10 1.12 -18.86
N GLY A 597 -10.62 1.47 -17.67
CA GLY A 597 -11.44 1.51 -16.46
C GLY A 597 -12.55 2.56 -16.52
N GLU A 598 -12.30 3.75 -17.09
CA GLU A 598 -13.35 4.77 -17.25
C GLU A 598 -14.43 4.38 -18.27
N ARG A 599 -14.05 3.62 -19.31
CA ARG A 599 -14.97 3.06 -20.32
C ARG A 599 -15.74 1.83 -19.82
N GLY A 600 -15.44 1.32 -18.63
CA GLY A 600 -16.09 0.13 -18.07
C GLY A 600 -15.60 -1.20 -18.66
N ILE A 601 -14.41 -1.22 -19.26
CA ILE A 601 -13.80 -2.46 -19.74
C ILE A 601 -13.34 -3.26 -18.52
N LEU A 602 -13.76 -4.53 -18.41
CA LEU A 602 -13.37 -5.36 -17.28
C LEU A 602 -11.92 -5.86 -17.44
N PRO A 603 -11.19 -6.14 -16.35
CA PRO A 603 -9.85 -6.76 -16.39
C PRO A 603 -9.84 -8.17 -17.00
N PHE A 604 -11.01 -8.77 -17.17
CA PHE A 604 -11.21 -10.08 -17.79
C PHE A 604 -12.12 -9.93 -19.01
N SER A 605 -11.69 -10.43 -20.18
CA SER A 605 -12.56 -10.50 -21.36
C SER A 605 -13.30 -11.84 -21.45
N PHE A 606 -14.59 -11.72 -21.76
CA PHE A 606 -15.53 -12.80 -22.07
C PHE A 606 -15.71 -13.03 -23.59
N GLY A 607 -15.06 -12.16 -24.39
CA GLY A 607 -15.09 -12.15 -25.86
C GLY A 607 -14.43 -13.36 -26.50
N SER A 608 -14.30 -13.33 -27.82
CA SER A 608 -13.68 -14.44 -28.57
C SER A 608 -12.19 -14.58 -28.21
N ALA A 609 -11.64 -15.79 -28.28
CA ALA A 609 -10.19 -16.01 -28.05
C ALA A 609 -9.28 -15.29 -29.08
N ALA A 610 -9.84 -14.77 -30.18
CA ALA A 610 -9.15 -14.00 -31.21
C ALA A 610 -9.17 -12.48 -30.97
N GLU A 611 -9.74 -11.99 -29.86
CA GLU A 611 -9.81 -10.56 -29.54
C GLU A 611 -8.45 -9.98 -29.15
N ASP A 612 -7.98 -8.96 -29.89
CA ASP A 612 -6.68 -8.33 -29.60
C ASP A 612 -6.67 -7.65 -28.22
N PRO A 613 -5.60 -7.84 -27.41
CA PRO A 613 -5.47 -7.16 -26.13
C PRO A 613 -5.20 -5.67 -26.32
N LEU A 614 -5.67 -4.85 -25.37
CA LEU A 614 -5.39 -3.41 -25.29
C LEU A 614 -3.93 -3.13 -24.92
N TRP A 615 -3.33 -3.99 -24.09
CA TRP A 615 -1.90 -3.98 -23.80
C TRP A 615 -1.36 -5.41 -23.82
N LYS A 616 -0.25 -5.60 -24.54
CA LYS A 616 0.52 -6.84 -24.56
C LYS A 616 2.00 -6.55 -24.32
N ASP A 617 2.59 -7.31 -23.41
CA ASP A 617 4.02 -7.26 -23.12
C ASP A 617 4.51 -8.67 -22.73
N GLY A 618 5.29 -9.30 -23.61
CA GLY A 618 5.61 -10.73 -23.51
C GLY A 618 4.36 -11.61 -23.41
N ASP A 619 4.26 -12.37 -22.31
CA ASP A 619 3.12 -13.22 -21.96
C ASP A 619 2.01 -12.47 -21.18
N PHE A 620 2.17 -11.17 -20.90
CA PHE A 620 1.13 -10.33 -20.32
C PHE A 620 0.13 -9.91 -21.42
N GLU A 621 -1.15 -10.11 -21.17
CA GLU A 621 -2.23 -9.65 -22.04
C GLU A 621 -3.36 -9.06 -21.18
N PHE A 622 -3.71 -7.80 -21.46
CA PHE A 622 -4.84 -7.11 -20.84
C PHE A 622 -5.83 -6.62 -21.90
N PRO A 623 -7.16 -6.83 -21.74
CA PRO A 623 -7.79 -7.64 -20.69
C PRO A 623 -7.44 -9.13 -20.77
N ILE A 624 -7.50 -9.80 -19.61
CA ILE A 624 -7.23 -11.24 -19.50
C ILE A 624 -8.37 -12.01 -20.18
N ASN A 625 -8.15 -12.46 -21.41
CA ASN A 625 -9.17 -13.18 -22.17
C ASN A 625 -9.41 -14.59 -21.60
N LEU A 626 -10.54 -14.79 -20.91
CA LEU A 626 -10.86 -16.04 -20.21
C LEU A 626 -11.00 -17.24 -21.16
N ARG A 627 -11.42 -17.02 -22.42
CA ARG A 627 -11.49 -18.10 -23.43
C ARG A 627 -10.10 -18.58 -23.85
N ARG A 628 -9.07 -17.70 -23.88
CA ARG A 628 -7.67 -18.14 -24.03
C ARG A 628 -7.19 -18.96 -22.84
N GLN A 629 -7.60 -18.62 -21.63
CA GLN A 629 -7.17 -19.35 -20.43
C GLN A 629 -7.69 -20.80 -20.42
N LEU A 630 -8.85 -21.10 -21.02
CA LEU A 630 -9.34 -22.47 -21.21
C LEU A 630 -8.41 -23.37 -22.06
N SER A 631 -7.58 -22.79 -22.93
CA SER A 631 -6.58 -23.54 -23.71
C SER A 631 -5.20 -23.60 -23.05
N LYS A 632 -5.00 -22.88 -21.95
CA LYS A 632 -3.75 -22.85 -21.19
C LYS A 632 -3.85 -23.78 -19.97
N SER A 633 -2.76 -24.46 -19.62
CA SER A 633 -2.69 -25.33 -18.43
C SER A 633 -2.51 -24.56 -17.12
N GLU A 634 -3.06 -23.35 -17.02
CA GLU A 634 -2.80 -22.39 -15.94
C GLU A 634 -3.98 -22.21 -14.96
N LEU A 635 -5.14 -22.79 -15.29
CA LEU A 635 -6.34 -22.80 -14.45
C LEU A 635 -6.18 -23.74 -13.25
N LYS A 636 -6.17 -23.19 -12.03
CA LYS A 636 -5.95 -23.97 -10.79
C LYS A 636 -6.86 -23.51 -9.67
N VAL A 637 -7.44 -24.46 -8.93
CA VAL A 637 -8.07 -24.16 -7.64
C VAL A 637 -6.99 -23.74 -6.65
N VAL A 638 -7.22 -22.65 -5.92
CA VAL A 638 -6.42 -22.28 -4.76
C VAL A 638 -6.97 -23.07 -3.57
N ASN A 639 -6.20 -24.05 -3.09
CA ASN A 639 -6.58 -24.88 -1.96
C ASN A 639 -6.13 -24.25 -0.64
N THR A 640 -6.96 -24.25 0.39
CA THR A 640 -6.51 -23.97 1.76
C THR A 640 -5.67 -25.14 2.28
N PRO A 641 -4.62 -24.93 3.09
CA PRO A 641 -3.81 -26.02 3.67
C PRO A 641 -4.56 -26.85 4.75
N PHE A 642 -5.87 -26.63 4.90
CA PHE A 642 -6.78 -27.26 5.86
C PHE A 642 -7.93 -28.04 5.16
N GLN A 643 -7.77 -28.42 3.89
CA GLN A 643 -8.72 -29.25 3.11
C GLN A 643 -8.02 -30.49 2.54
#